data_AF-A0A2H5XUI1-F1
#
_entry.id   AF-A0A2H5XUI1-F1
#
_cell.length_a   1.000
_cell.length_b   1.000
_cell.length_c   1.000
_cell.angle_alpha   90.00
_cell.angle_beta   90.00
_cell.angle_gamma   90.00
#
_symmetry.space_group_name_H-M   'P 1'
#
loop_
_entity.id
_entity.type
_entity.pdbx_description
1 polymer ?
#
loop_
_entity_poly.entity_id
_entity_poly.type
_entity_poly.pdbx_seq_one_letter_code
_entity_poly.pdbx_strand_id
1 'polypeptide(L)'
;MVRRSAWIAFAAVWLLVQWSCQSPVEPTAEVVSTPVVVVVRDQSGQPLNGVLVQWVIVERGSSQAAIEAAFARVPGAQQAYTGSGGSPGYVAFSIPMPVANENALVLLKTIPPPDPAYRGFQKNGDFRLDTIVPCGPTSVVLTLIRRIPLVCNQSGQCSPLKVTVAPGQADMVAQGDFVQTDADVVVQQVTFDRPLPPGVQVIVRVRIDNGPPVPIPAAVPQGQPYRIEFTVAAAPTATTLDTVLGVTIVVTQPNGSPCWDCTFPFELHVRPQLQCDCPVSGRQYAVNLTACIGTVSDTTLRVDFLNPNTQCSFRLVVQPNRQEDPSELSIVALDATSGQSHDLHAGQRLGSIRIRFAPRAVRTYREQFVIRVFRQTAQGLQLCDSMITVDVTATSDAPRFEIDSARSTLFRPGPRGYEPDTLENCTLRDDPLRSIGTLCIRNTSRCDLNLTALLQQASGVFVLEDGQSQGSTTIPARGTACFTVRFQPTQAAVYPQGRCAPEQRNFRGTIALRSGNQSAVVPVFGYASLDFECSSKATAVLYKFGVQDSNGTRYYITMNIIESDRDNRLVIGEQLDGRTDSVDIYVEQLVTVGPPPNDANITSAVLATGAAAGVEFNVVASNMFGLPMDICELFNQYRCSFNPTQWRNRLTVREGDVLLFRKNSAYGILWVKKLSWSNRSPQALPQVEVLTCYPFN
;
A
#
# COMPACT_ATOMS: atom_id res chain seq x y z
N MET A 1 -20.14 52.86 66.98
CA MET A 1 -21.10 51.81 66.57
C MET A 1 -22.02 52.44 65.53
N VAL A 2 -21.70 52.42 64.24
CA VAL A 2 -22.46 51.67 63.19
C VAL A 2 -21.60 51.50 61.91
N ARG A 3 -20.33 51.95 61.89
CA ARG A 3 -19.46 51.94 60.68
C ARG A 3 -18.40 50.83 60.60
N ARG A 4 -18.32 49.91 61.56
CA ARG A 4 -17.36 48.76 61.51
C ARG A 4 -17.99 47.42 61.14
N SER A 5 -19.32 47.31 61.14
CA SER A 5 -20.02 46.04 60.88
C SER A 5 -20.25 45.75 59.39
N ALA A 6 -20.18 46.76 58.52
CA ALA A 6 -20.38 46.58 57.08
C ALA A 6 -19.12 46.03 56.36
N TRP A 7 -17.92 46.28 56.88
CA TRP A 7 -16.67 45.78 56.30
C TRP A 7 -16.44 44.28 56.62
N ILE A 8 -16.91 43.82 57.78
CA ILE A 8 -16.79 42.41 58.17
C ILE A 8 -17.76 41.54 57.35
N ALA A 9 -18.96 42.05 57.02
CA ALA A 9 -19.91 41.36 56.17
C ALA A 9 -19.42 41.24 54.70
N PHE A 10 -18.76 42.28 54.17
CA PHE A 10 -18.19 42.22 52.81
C PHE A 10 -16.97 41.31 52.72
N ALA A 11 -16.10 41.31 53.75
CA ALA A 11 -14.95 40.40 53.83
C ALA A 11 -15.37 38.94 54.02
N ALA A 12 -16.45 38.67 54.78
CA ALA A 12 -16.96 37.31 54.98
C ALA A 12 -17.59 36.74 53.69
N VAL A 13 -18.29 37.56 52.89
CA VAL A 13 -18.83 37.13 51.59
C VAL A 13 -17.71 36.92 50.56
N TRP A 14 -16.63 37.73 50.59
CA TRP A 14 -15.47 37.53 49.70
C TRP A 14 -14.65 36.28 50.08
N LEU A 15 -14.52 35.97 51.37
CA LEU A 15 -13.91 34.72 51.85
C LEU A 15 -14.76 33.47 51.54
N LEU A 16 -16.09 33.58 51.55
CA LEU A 16 -17.00 32.49 51.15
C LEU A 16 -17.05 32.27 49.64
N VAL A 17 -16.81 33.30 48.83
CA VAL A 17 -16.72 33.19 47.36
C VAL A 17 -15.35 32.67 46.90
N GLN A 18 -14.29 32.81 47.71
CA GLN A 18 -13.00 32.16 47.46
C GLN A 18 -12.91 30.72 47.99
N TRP A 19 -13.92 30.24 48.72
CA TRP A 19 -14.07 28.84 49.16
C TRP A 19 -15.12 28.05 48.38
N SER A 20 -15.69 28.62 47.30
CA SER A 20 -16.63 27.92 46.40
C SER A 20 -16.07 27.62 45.01
N CYS A 21 -14.81 27.94 44.73
CA CYS A 21 -14.04 27.14 43.78
C CYS A 21 -13.44 25.96 44.56
N GLN A 22 -14.28 24.96 44.83
CA GLN A 22 -13.78 23.59 44.74
C GLN A 22 -13.17 23.47 43.35
N SER A 23 -11.85 23.69 43.24
CA SER A 23 -11.08 22.92 42.27
C SER A 23 -11.52 21.48 42.50
N PRO A 24 -11.95 20.75 41.46
CA PRO A 24 -12.33 19.36 41.63
C PRO A 24 -11.20 18.72 42.42
N VAL A 25 -11.51 18.22 43.62
CA VAL A 25 -10.66 17.21 44.23
C VAL A 25 -10.67 16.13 43.16
N GLU A 26 -9.59 16.04 42.39
CA GLU A 26 -9.36 14.91 41.49
C GLU A 26 -9.80 13.69 42.27
N PRO A 27 -10.68 12.84 41.71
CA PRO A 27 -11.12 11.66 42.44
C PRO A 27 -9.85 10.95 42.91
N THR A 28 -9.67 10.92 44.24
CA THR A 28 -8.58 10.22 44.92
C THR A 28 -8.42 8.91 44.20
N ALA A 29 -7.29 8.72 43.51
CA ALA A 29 -7.03 7.59 42.62
C ALA A 29 -7.70 6.34 43.18
N GLU A 30 -8.88 5.99 42.66
CA GLU A 30 -9.65 4.90 43.24
C GLU A 30 -8.82 3.66 42.93
N VAL A 31 -8.29 3.00 43.95
CA VAL A 31 -7.43 1.84 43.76
C VAL A 31 -8.27 0.59 43.99
N VAL A 32 -8.52 -0.17 42.93
CA VAL A 32 -9.24 -1.44 43.03
C VAL A 32 -8.22 -2.57 43.20
N SER A 33 -8.27 -3.24 44.35
CA SER A 33 -7.48 -4.44 44.61
C SER A 33 -8.03 -5.61 43.80
N THR A 34 -7.28 -6.01 42.77
CA THR A 34 -7.73 -7.01 41.81
C THR A 34 -6.97 -8.32 42.03
N PRO A 35 -7.65 -9.45 42.30
CA PRO A 35 -6.98 -10.72 42.49
C PRO A 35 -6.41 -11.23 41.15
N VAL A 36 -5.11 -11.50 41.11
CA VAL A 36 -4.39 -12.01 39.94
C VAL A 36 -3.74 -13.35 40.30
N VAL A 37 -4.10 -14.38 39.57
CA VAL A 37 -3.50 -15.70 39.61
C VAL A 37 -2.50 -15.84 38.47
N VAL A 38 -1.27 -16.22 38.76
CA VAL A 38 -0.26 -16.57 37.76
C VAL A 38 0.02 -18.06 37.82
N VAL A 39 -0.14 -18.73 36.70
CA VAL A 39 0.17 -20.14 36.50
C VAL A 39 1.40 -20.25 35.60
N VAL A 40 2.47 -20.88 36.07
CA VAL A 40 3.69 -21.07 35.29
C VAL A 40 3.84 -22.53 34.88
N ARG A 41 4.10 -22.75 33.60
CA ARG A 41 4.29 -24.09 32.99
C ARG A 41 5.50 -24.08 32.06
N ASP A 42 6.03 -25.25 31.72
CA ASP A 42 6.95 -25.39 30.60
C ASP A 42 6.19 -25.56 29.27
N GLN A 43 6.90 -25.61 28.15
CA GLN A 43 6.30 -25.80 26.83
C GLN A 43 5.68 -27.19 26.62
N SER A 44 5.93 -28.15 27.52
CA SER A 44 5.26 -29.45 27.54
C SER A 44 3.94 -29.42 28.33
N GLY A 45 3.60 -28.26 28.89
CA GLY A 45 2.37 -28.05 29.66
C GLY A 45 2.47 -28.48 31.12
N GLN A 46 3.66 -28.91 31.57
CA GLN A 46 3.88 -29.31 32.96
C GLN A 46 3.98 -28.09 33.88
N PRO A 47 3.30 -28.08 35.04
CA PRO A 47 3.41 -26.99 36.00
C PRO A 47 4.83 -26.92 36.60
N LEU A 48 5.36 -25.71 36.74
CA LEU A 48 6.73 -25.48 37.23
C LEU A 48 6.76 -24.99 38.66
N ASN A 49 7.52 -25.65 39.52
CA ASN A 49 7.74 -25.21 40.90
C ASN A 49 9.00 -24.32 41.01
N GLY A 50 9.06 -23.46 42.02
CA GLY A 50 10.23 -22.62 42.30
C GLY A 50 10.48 -21.48 41.31
N VAL A 51 9.52 -21.14 40.45
CA VAL A 51 9.60 -19.96 39.57
C VAL A 51 9.28 -18.71 40.38
N LEU A 52 10.12 -17.68 40.30
CA LEU A 52 9.86 -16.38 40.92
C LEU A 52 9.00 -15.52 39.99
N VAL A 53 7.83 -15.10 40.45
CA VAL A 53 6.98 -14.13 39.77
C VAL A 53 7.02 -12.82 40.54
N GLN A 54 7.33 -11.73 39.84
CA GLN A 54 7.33 -10.36 40.35
C GLN A 54 6.35 -9.53 39.52
N TRP A 55 5.77 -8.48 40.10
CA TRP A 55 4.97 -7.53 39.35
C TRP A 55 5.27 -6.08 39.72
N VAL A 56 5.11 -5.17 38.77
CA VAL A 56 5.21 -3.71 38.96
C VAL A 56 4.13 -3.02 38.14
N ILE A 57 3.78 -1.79 38.51
CA ILE A 57 2.93 -0.90 37.70
C ILE A 57 3.83 0.17 37.09
N VAL A 58 3.76 0.34 35.78
CA VAL A 58 4.51 1.37 35.04
C VAL A 58 3.58 2.13 34.12
N GLU A 59 4.00 3.32 33.68
CA GLU A 59 3.26 4.08 32.67
C GLU A 59 3.60 3.60 31.25
N ARG A 60 2.59 3.59 30.38
CA ARG A 60 2.72 3.30 28.95
C ARG A 60 3.78 4.22 28.32
N GLY A 61 4.77 3.63 27.65
CA GLY A 61 5.90 4.37 27.07
C GLY A 61 7.12 4.54 27.99
N SER A 62 7.10 3.95 29.19
CA SER A 62 8.27 3.90 30.08
C SER A 62 9.49 3.32 29.35
N SER A 63 10.65 3.96 29.52
CA SER A 63 11.91 3.48 28.96
C SER A 63 12.32 2.14 29.58
N GLN A 64 13.13 1.36 28.86
CA GLN A 64 13.65 0.08 29.38
C GLN A 64 14.38 0.27 30.72
N ALA A 65 15.19 1.32 30.86
CA ALA A 65 15.89 1.64 32.11
C ALA A 65 14.92 1.94 33.27
N ALA A 66 13.78 2.59 33.01
CA ALA A 66 12.77 2.84 34.02
C ALA A 66 12.05 1.55 34.46
N ILE A 67 11.77 0.65 33.52
CA ILE A 67 11.18 -0.67 33.81
C ILE A 67 12.14 -1.53 34.64
N GLU A 68 13.41 -1.58 34.26
CA GLU A 68 14.45 -2.31 35.00
C GLU A 68 14.63 -1.75 36.42
N ALA A 69 14.64 -0.42 36.56
CA ALA A 69 14.72 0.24 37.85
C ALA A 69 13.48 -0.01 38.73
N ALA A 70 12.28 -0.15 38.13
CA ALA A 70 11.06 -0.51 38.85
C ALA A 70 11.15 -1.94 39.39
N PHE A 71 11.56 -2.90 38.55
CA PHE A 71 11.74 -4.30 38.99
C PHE A 71 12.86 -4.47 40.02
N ALA A 72 13.91 -3.65 39.97
CA ALA A 72 14.99 -3.68 40.95
C ALA A 72 14.53 -3.22 42.36
N ARG A 73 13.41 -2.51 42.47
CA ARG A 73 12.86 -1.99 43.73
C ARG A 73 11.60 -2.72 44.21
N VAL A 74 11.29 -3.88 43.64
CA VAL A 74 10.10 -4.69 43.97
C VAL A 74 10.10 -5.10 45.44
N PRO A 75 9.12 -4.67 46.24
CA PRO A 75 8.95 -5.11 47.63
C PRO A 75 8.56 -6.59 47.73
N GLY A 76 8.83 -7.21 48.88
CA GLY A 76 8.53 -8.63 49.12
C GLY A 76 7.08 -9.07 48.85
N ALA A 77 6.09 -8.19 49.05
CA ALA A 77 4.68 -8.48 48.80
C ALA A 77 4.29 -8.52 47.30
N GLN A 78 5.15 -7.99 46.42
CA GLN A 78 4.95 -7.97 44.97
C GLN A 78 5.67 -9.13 44.26
N GLN A 79 6.27 -10.03 45.03
CA GLN A 79 6.99 -11.19 44.52
C GLN A 79 6.61 -12.45 45.28
N ALA A 80 6.46 -13.55 44.56
CA ALA A 80 6.21 -14.84 45.17
C ALA A 80 6.67 -15.98 44.26
N TYR A 81 7.04 -17.10 44.88
CA TYR A 81 7.41 -18.31 44.18
C TYR A 81 6.18 -19.17 43.92
N THR A 82 6.12 -19.82 42.77
CA THR A 82 5.15 -20.90 42.52
C THR A 82 5.32 -21.99 43.57
N GLY A 83 4.21 -22.43 44.19
CA GLY A 83 4.24 -23.29 45.38
C GLY A 83 4.69 -24.75 45.15
N SER A 84 5.07 -25.43 46.25
CA SER A 84 5.36 -26.86 46.31
C SER A 84 4.28 -27.62 47.09
N GLY A 85 3.77 -28.73 46.55
CA GLY A 85 2.77 -29.59 47.21
C GLY A 85 1.33 -29.04 47.10
N GLY A 86 0.48 -29.73 46.33
CA GLY A 86 -0.96 -29.46 46.19
C GLY A 86 -1.36 -28.40 45.16
N SER A 87 -0.49 -27.46 44.79
CA SER A 87 -0.73 -26.51 43.68
C SER A 87 0.58 -26.08 42.99
N PRO A 88 1.33 -27.02 42.36
CA PRO A 88 2.55 -26.71 41.63
C PRO A 88 2.28 -25.76 40.46
N GLY A 89 3.22 -24.84 40.18
CA GLY A 89 3.08 -23.92 39.06
C GLY A 89 2.08 -22.80 39.27
N TYR A 90 1.72 -22.46 40.50
CA TYR A 90 0.71 -21.44 40.77
C TYR A 90 1.14 -20.46 41.86
N VAL A 91 0.76 -19.19 41.69
CA VAL A 91 0.90 -18.12 42.68
C VAL A 91 -0.24 -17.10 42.51
N ALA A 92 -0.64 -16.43 43.59
CA ALA A 92 -1.69 -15.41 43.55
C ALA A 92 -1.23 -14.11 44.20
N PHE A 93 -1.67 -12.99 43.62
CA PHE A 93 -1.42 -11.63 44.05
C PHE A 93 -2.74 -10.87 44.18
N SER A 94 -2.75 -9.83 45.01
CA SER A 94 -3.77 -8.79 44.96
C SER A 94 -3.10 -7.52 44.44
N ILE A 95 -3.40 -7.13 43.20
CA ILE A 95 -2.74 -6.01 42.53
C ILE A 95 -3.62 -4.75 42.65
N PRO A 96 -3.13 -3.67 43.29
CA PRO A 96 -3.83 -2.39 43.41
C PRO A 96 -3.81 -1.64 42.07
N MET A 97 -4.95 -1.58 41.38
CA MET A 97 -5.06 -0.90 40.08
C MET A 97 -5.62 0.52 40.22
N PRO A 98 -4.93 1.56 39.73
CA PRO A 98 -5.45 2.93 39.71
C PRO A 98 -6.56 3.07 38.65
N VAL A 99 -7.80 3.31 39.07
CA VAL A 99 -8.99 3.42 38.19
C VAL A 99 -8.94 4.66 37.28
N ALA A 100 -8.22 5.70 37.69
CA ALA A 100 -8.17 6.99 36.98
C ALA A 100 -7.00 7.14 35.99
N ASN A 101 -6.07 6.18 35.90
CA ASN A 101 -4.88 6.28 35.04
C ASN A 101 -4.95 5.27 33.88
N GLU A 102 -5.47 5.72 32.73
CA GLU A 102 -5.57 4.92 31.49
C GLU A 102 -4.20 4.49 30.93
N ASN A 103 -3.10 5.11 31.40
CA ASN A 103 -1.74 4.79 30.97
C ASN A 103 -1.03 3.79 31.90
N ALA A 104 -1.64 3.35 33.00
CA ALA A 104 -1.04 2.39 33.92
C ALA A 104 -1.07 0.95 33.35
N LEU A 105 0.07 0.28 33.34
CA LEU A 105 0.25 -1.11 32.89
C LEU A 105 0.88 -1.94 34.00
N VAL A 106 0.35 -3.14 34.27
CA VAL A 106 1.02 -4.10 35.16
C VAL A 106 1.99 -4.93 34.34
N LEU A 107 3.26 -4.89 34.70
CA LEU A 107 4.27 -5.79 34.15
C LEU A 107 4.52 -6.94 35.12
N LEU A 108 4.47 -8.16 34.60
CA LEU A 108 4.90 -9.37 35.26
C LEU A 108 6.31 -9.72 34.79
N LYS A 109 7.22 -9.99 35.73
CA LYS A 109 8.52 -10.58 35.47
C LYS A 109 8.56 -11.98 36.05
N THR A 110 8.98 -12.94 35.24
CA THR A 110 9.08 -14.34 35.63
C THR A 110 10.51 -14.80 35.46
N ILE A 111 11.14 -15.18 36.57
CA ILE A 111 12.50 -15.72 36.60
C ILE A 111 12.38 -17.23 36.85
N PRO A 112 12.88 -18.08 35.95
CA PRO A 112 12.85 -19.53 36.11
C PRO A 112 13.59 -19.97 37.38
N PRO A 113 13.35 -21.19 37.87
CA PRO A 113 14.22 -21.79 38.87
C PRO A 113 15.67 -21.82 38.37
N PRO A 114 16.67 -21.95 39.27
CA PRO A 114 18.10 -22.02 38.93
C PRO A 114 18.50 -23.33 38.23
N ASP A 115 17.65 -23.83 37.33
CA ASP A 115 17.89 -24.98 36.46
C ASP A 115 18.47 -24.47 35.13
N PRO A 116 19.68 -24.93 34.73
CA PRO A 116 20.30 -24.59 33.44
C PRO A 116 19.40 -24.80 32.22
N ALA A 117 18.40 -25.68 32.31
CA ALA A 117 17.47 -25.96 31.22
C ALA A 117 16.61 -24.75 30.78
N TYR A 118 16.52 -23.70 31.60
CA TYR A 118 15.71 -22.51 31.30
C TYR A 118 16.54 -21.25 30.98
N ARG A 119 17.86 -21.32 31.15
CA ARG A 119 18.78 -20.17 31.12
C ARG A 119 19.00 -19.65 29.69
N GLY A 120 18.93 -18.33 29.50
CA GLY A 120 19.16 -17.69 28.20
C GLY A 120 18.08 -17.97 27.13
N PHE A 121 17.06 -18.77 27.43
CA PHE A 121 16.03 -19.17 26.47
C PHE A 121 14.71 -18.41 26.63
N GLN A 122 14.60 -17.51 27.61
CA GLN A 122 13.40 -16.70 27.78
C GLN A 122 13.45 -15.48 26.85
N LYS A 123 12.29 -14.83 26.67
CA LYS A 123 12.13 -13.64 25.80
C LYS A 123 13.17 -12.54 26.07
N ASN A 124 13.64 -12.41 27.30
CA ASN A 124 14.65 -11.42 27.71
C ASN A 124 15.88 -12.08 28.35
N GLY A 125 16.31 -13.23 27.81
CA GLY A 125 17.47 -13.98 28.30
C GLY A 125 17.10 -14.90 29.47
N ASP A 126 17.40 -14.47 30.69
CA ASP A 126 17.19 -15.28 31.91
C ASP A 126 15.82 -15.08 32.55
N PHE A 127 14.98 -14.20 31.99
CA PHE A 127 13.64 -13.97 32.52
C PHE A 127 12.65 -13.61 31.40
N ARG A 128 11.38 -13.76 31.71
CA ARG A 128 10.26 -13.41 30.84
C ARG A 128 9.55 -12.17 31.39
N LEU A 129 9.20 -11.23 30.50
CA LEU A 129 8.36 -10.09 30.81
C LEU A 129 7.05 -10.21 30.04
N ASP A 130 5.94 -10.10 30.75
CA ASP A 130 4.59 -10.02 30.19
C ASP A 130 3.84 -8.84 30.78
N THR A 131 2.82 -8.35 30.07
CA THR A 131 1.99 -7.23 30.49
C THR A 131 0.57 -7.73 30.72
N ILE A 132 -0.07 -7.27 31.81
CA ILE A 132 -1.46 -7.59 32.12
C ILE A 132 -2.23 -6.31 32.49
N VAL A 133 -3.55 -6.34 32.27
CA VAL A 133 -4.48 -5.30 32.71
C VAL A 133 -5.57 -5.98 33.55
N PRO A 134 -5.50 -5.90 34.89
CA PRO A 134 -6.47 -6.54 35.79
C PRO A 134 -7.75 -5.68 35.90
N CYS A 135 -8.88 -6.16 35.38
CA CYS A 135 -10.20 -5.52 35.54
C CYS A 135 -11.19 -6.39 36.35
N GLY A 136 -10.67 -7.32 37.15
CA GLY A 136 -11.42 -8.33 37.92
C GLY A 136 -10.54 -9.57 38.20
N PRO A 137 -11.06 -10.67 38.79
CA PRO A 137 -10.28 -11.88 39.02
C PRO A 137 -9.59 -12.36 37.74
N THR A 138 -8.28 -12.20 37.68
CA THR A 138 -7.47 -12.38 36.46
C THR A 138 -6.62 -13.62 36.63
N SER A 139 -6.63 -14.52 35.64
CA SER A 139 -5.68 -15.64 35.59
C SER A 139 -4.79 -15.51 34.36
N VAL A 140 -3.48 -15.66 34.59
CA VAL A 140 -2.39 -15.49 33.63
C VAL A 140 -1.64 -16.82 33.56
N VAL A 141 -1.44 -17.36 32.35
CA VAL A 141 -0.61 -18.55 32.15
C VAL A 141 0.68 -18.13 31.47
N LEU A 142 1.82 -18.45 32.08
CA LEU A 142 3.15 -18.10 31.61
C LEU A 142 3.90 -19.37 31.26
N THR A 143 4.28 -19.50 29.98
CA THR A 143 5.06 -20.63 29.50
C THR A 143 6.54 -20.25 29.43
N LEU A 144 7.37 -21.00 30.15
CA LEU A 144 8.83 -20.91 30.10
C LEU A 144 9.38 -21.91 29.10
N ILE A 145 10.35 -21.49 28.31
CA ILE A 145 11.05 -22.37 27.36
C ILE A 145 12.08 -23.19 28.13
N ARG A 146 11.94 -24.52 28.10
CA ARG A 146 12.89 -25.49 28.63
C ARG A 146 13.66 -26.13 27.49
N ARG A 147 14.98 -26.05 27.48
CA ARG A 147 15.83 -26.81 26.55
C ARG A 147 16.79 -27.63 27.39
N ILE A 148 16.95 -28.89 27.06
CA ILE A 148 17.87 -29.77 27.77
C ILE A 148 19.19 -29.77 26.99
N PRO A 149 20.19 -28.96 27.40
CA PRO A 149 21.49 -29.00 26.76
C PRO A 149 22.16 -30.34 27.05
N LEU A 150 22.62 -31.00 26.00
CA LEU A 150 23.34 -32.26 26.10
C LEU A 150 24.72 -32.11 25.46
N VAL A 151 25.65 -32.88 26.01
CA VAL A 151 27.04 -33.03 25.58
C VAL A 151 27.30 -34.52 25.46
N CYS A 152 28.04 -34.96 24.45
CA CYS A 152 28.41 -36.37 24.35
C CYS A 152 29.24 -36.78 25.57
N ASN A 153 29.04 -38.02 26.02
CA ASN A 153 29.61 -38.61 27.24
C ASN A 153 29.02 -38.06 28.56
N GLN A 154 27.91 -37.33 28.51
CA GLN A 154 27.09 -37.03 29.68
C GLN A 154 25.81 -37.88 29.69
N SER A 155 25.33 -38.23 30.88
CA SER A 155 24.06 -38.95 31.02
C SER A 155 22.90 -38.09 30.51
N GLY A 156 22.14 -38.61 29.53
CA GLY A 156 20.97 -37.91 29.02
C GLY A 156 19.87 -37.80 30.09
N GLN A 157 19.24 -36.63 30.21
CA GLN A 157 18.09 -36.44 31.10
C GLN A 157 16.79 -36.68 30.34
N CYS A 158 16.12 -37.80 30.62
CA CYS A 158 14.81 -38.12 30.06
C CYS A 158 13.77 -38.26 31.17
N SER A 159 12.56 -37.75 30.91
CA SER A 159 11.47 -37.77 31.89
C SER A 159 10.60 -39.02 31.72
N PRO A 160 9.86 -39.46 32.74
CA PRO A 160 8.76 -40.41 32.55
C PRO A 160 7.79 -39.93 31.46
N LEU A 161 7.34 -40.83 30.59
CA LEU A 161 6.26 -40.56 29.65
C LEU A 161 5.01 -41.36 30.03
N LYS A 162 3.84 -40.79 29.74
CA LYS A 162 2.55 -41.42 29.95
C LYS A 162 1.65 -41.18 28.75
N VAL A 163 1.07 -42.23 28.21
CA VAL A 163 0.16 -42.17 27.07
C VAL A 163 -1.08 -43.02 27.33
N THR A 164 -2.25 -42.47 26.98
CA THR A 164 -3.53 -43.17 27.07
C THR A 164 -4.19 -43.19 25.70
N VAL A 165 -4.44 -44.39 25.16
CA VAL A 165 -5.06 -44.60 23.84
C VAL A 165 -6.29 -45.48 23.94
N ALA A 166 -7.30 -45.18 23.14
CA ALA A 166 -8.46 -46.05 22.97
C ALA A 166 -8.21 -47.09 21.86
N PRO A 167 -8.82 -48.29 21.92
CA PRO A 167 -8.77 -49.25 20.82
C PRO A 167 -9.21 -48.61 19.49
N GLY A 168 -8.39 -48.75 18.45
CA GLY A 168 -8.61 -48.16 17.13
C GLY A 168 -8.17 -46.70 16.98
N GLN A 169 -7.57 -46.10 18.01
CA GLN A 169 -7.07 -44.72 18.01
C GLN A 169 -5.54 -44.68 18.15
N ALA A 170 -4.97 -43.50 17.92
CA ALA A 170 -3.56 -43.22 18.16
C ALA A 170 -3.38 -41.88 18.89
N ASP A 171 -2.36 -41.80 19.75
CA ASP A 171 -1.97 -40.60 20.47
C ASP A 171 -0.44 -40.42 20.42
N MET A 172 0.05 -39.21 20.68
CA MET A 172 1.45 -38.86 20.58
C MET A 172 1.96 -38.19 21.85
N VAL A 173 3.11 -38.66 22.33
CA VAL A 173 3.89 -38.04 23.41
C VAL A 173 5.33 -37.81 22.94
N ALA A 174 6.08 -36.92 23.58
CA ALA A 174 7.44 -36.59 23.12
C ALA A 174 8.44 -36.38 24.28
N GLN A 175 9.71 -36.68 24.02
CA GLN A 175 10.86 -36.30 24.83
C GLN A 175 11.56 -35.07 24.24
N GLY A 176 12.02 -34.16 25.09
CA GLY A 176 12.75 -32.96 24.69
C GLY A 176 12.02 -31.66 25.07
N ASP A 177 12.40 -30.50 24.53
CA ASP A 177 13.39 -30.30 23.44
C ASP A 177 14.84 -30.46 23.92
N PHE A 178 15.59 -31.33 23.25
CA PHE A 178 17.03 -31.51 23.44
C PHE A 178 17.82 -30.57 22.55
N VAL A 179 19.00 -30.12 23.00
CA VAL A 179 19.95 -29.38 22.17
C VAL A 179 21.33 -29.98 22.37
N GLN A 180 21.90 -30.57 21.32
CA GLN A 180 23.27 -31.05 21.37
C GLN A 180 24.22 -29.87 21.20
N THR A 181 25.11 -29.64 22.17
CA THR A 181 25.93 -28.41 22.19
C THR A 181 27.36 -28.59 21.69
N ASP A 182 27.85 -29.82 21.56
CA ASP A 182 29.27 -30.15 21.32
C ASP A 182 29.56 -30.89 20.00
N ALA A 183 28.57 -31.54 19.39
CA ALA A 183 28.73 -32.28 18.13
C ALA A 183 27.42 -32.45 17.36
N ASP A 184 27.53 -32.78 16.08
CA ASP A 184 26.41 -33.38 15.32
C ASP A 184 26.13 -34.77 15.90
N VAL A 185 24.86 -35.16 15.94
CA VAL A 185 24.43 -36.46 16.48
C VAL A 185 23.41 -37.15 15.60
N VAL A 186 23.23 -38.44 15.84
CA VAL A 186 22.23 -39.29 15.21
C VAL A 186 21.44 -39.96 16.32
N VAL A 187 20.14 -39.68 16.40
CA VAL A 187 19.23 -40.49 17.22
C VAL A 187 19.14 -41.83 16.53
N GLN A 188 19.82 -42.84 17.09
CA GLN A 188 20.15 -44.08 16.39
C GLN A 188 19.05 -45.11 16.51
N GLN A 189 18.56 -45.32 17.73
CA GLN A 189 17.54 -46.31 18.03
C GLN A 189 16.81 -46.00 19.33
N VAL A 190 15.60 -46.55 19.43
CA VAL A 190 14.81 -46.58 20.66
C VAL A 190 14.43 -48.02 20.93
N THR A 191 14.77 -48.50 22.12
CA THR A 191 14.54 -49.89 22.53
C THR A 191 13.62 -49.94 23.74
N PHE A 192 12.74 -50.95 23.76
CA PHE A 192 11.88 -51.26 24.89
C PHE A 192 12.50 -52.44 25.66
N ASP A 193 12.43 -52.41 26.98
CA ASP A 193 12.92 -53.46 27.88
C ASP A 193 12.21 -54.80 27.70
N ARG A 194 11.01 -54.80 27.13
CA ARG A 194 10.22 -55.98 26.76
C ARG A 194 9.41 -55.74 25.47
N PRO A 195 8.94 -56.81 24.79
CA PRO A 195 8.11 -56.68 23.60
C PRO A 195 6.87 -55.82 23.85
N LEU A 196 6.46 -55.05 22.84
CA LEU A 196 5.22 -54.29 22.91
C LEU A 196 4.02 -55.23 23.10
N PRO A 197 3.02 -54.83 23.91
CA PRO A 197 1.80 -55.62 24.11
C PRO A 197 1.09 -55.94 22.78
N PRO A 198 0.44 -57.12 22.66
CA PRO A 198 -0.29 -57.49 21.44
C PRO A 198 -1.34 -56.44 21.06
N GLY A 199 -1.33 -56.02 19.79
CA GLY A 199 -2.27 -55.02 19.28
C GLY A 199 -1.89 -53.56 19.59
N VAL A 200 -0.71 -53.29 20.14
CA VAL A 200 -0.18 -51.92 20.30
C VAL A 200 1.04 -51.72 19.40
N GLN A 201 1.06 -50.62 18.67
CA GLN A 201 2.19 -50.18 17.85
C GLN A 201 2.73 -48.85 18.38
N VAL A 202 4.05 -48.72 18.52
CA VAL A 202 4.71 -47.45 18.83
C VAL A 202 5.60 -47.06 17.66
N ILE A 203 5.32 -45.91 17.04
CA ILE A 203 6.09 -45.34 15.95
C ILE A 203 6.89 -44.17 16.52
N VAL A 204 8.23 -44.25 16.42
CA VAL A 204 9.12 -43.20 16.92
C VAL A 204 9.63 -42.35 15.75
N ARG A 205 9.52 -41.04 15.88
CA ARG A 205 10.06 -40.06 14.92
C ARG A 205 10.81 -38.96 15.64
N VAL A 206 11.78 -38.36 14.96
CA VAL A 206 12.52 -37.21 15.47
C VAL A 206 12.04 -35.99 14.73
N ARG A 207 11.70 -34.93 15.45
CA ARG A 207 11.47 -33.62 14.86
C ARG A 207 12.63 -32.71 15.22
N ILE A 208 13.21 -32.11 14.19
CA ILE A 208 14.32 -31.17 14.33
C ILE A 208 13.75 -29.79 14.08
N ASP A 209 13.88 -28.92 15.08
CA ASP A 209 13.28 -27.59 15.14
C ASP A 209 11.77 -27.64 14.79
N ASN A 210 11.28 -26.74 13.92
CA ASN A 210 9.90 -26.75 13.44
C ASN A 210 9.71 -27.57 12.15
N GLY A 211 10.66 -28.43 11.79
CA GLY A 211 10.62 -29.26 10.59
C GLY A 211 9.59 -30.40 10.63
N PRO A 212 9.42 -31.14 9.52
CA PRO A 212 8.62 -32.37 9.50
C PRO A 212 9.30 -33.48 10.33
N PRO A 213 8.52 -34.37 10.99
CA PRO A 213 9.07 -35.46 11.77
C PRO A 213 9.66 -36.54 10.85
N VAL A 214 10.91 -36.92 11.10
CA VAL A 214 11.67 -37.91 10.33
C VAL A 214 11.78 -39.24 11.08
N PRO A 215 11.82 -40.40 10.38
CA PRO A 215 12.02 -41.69 11.04
C PRO A 215 13.45 -41.81 11.61
N ILE A 216 13.61 -42.68 12.59
CA ILE A 216 14.92 -43.07 13.15
C ILE A 216 15.57 -44.13 12.20
N PRO A 217 16.90 -44.10 11.96
CA PRO A 217 17.88 -43.16 12.51
C PRO A 217 17.77 -41.76 11.91
N ALA A 218 17.90 -40.72 12.75
CA ALA A 218 17.74 -39.32 12.36
C ALA A 218 18.97 -38.48 12.74
N ALA A 219 19.59 -37.84 11.75
CA ALA A 219 20.73 -36.95 11.95
C ALA A 219 20.29 -35.56 12.39
N VAL A 220 20.87 -35.05 13.47
CA VAL A 220 20.60 -33.75 14.08
C VAL A 220 21.90 -32.94 14.10
N PRO A 221 21.93 -31.78 13.41
CA PRO A 221 23.08 -30.89 13.47
C PRO A 221 23.29 -30.27 14.85
N GLN A 222 24.54 -30.00 15.21
CA GLN A 222 24.93 -29.32 16.44
C GLN A 222 24.16 -28.01 16.61
N GLY A 223 23.68 -27.77 17.83
CA GLY A 223 22.95 -26.55 18.20
C GLY A 223 21.49 -26.51 17.73
N GLN A 224 21.03 -27.47 16.92
CA GLN A 224 19.61 -27.53 16.56
C GLN A 224 18.78 -28.21 17.66
N PRO A 225 17.65 -27.60 18.06
CA PRO A 225 16.74 -28.24 18.99
C PRO A 225 16.04 -29.42 18.31
N TYR A 226 15.81 -30.49 19.04
CA TYR A 226 15.08 -31.65 18.53
C TYR A 226 14.28 -32.34 19.62
N ARG A 227 13.19 -32.99 19.20
CA ARG A 227 12.32 -33.80 20.05
C ARG A 227 12.12 -35.18 19.46
N ILE A 228 11.92 -36.16 20.33
CA ILE A 228 11.68 -37.55 19.96
C ILE A 228 10.20 -37.83 20.25
N GLU A 229 9.41 -37.92 19.18
CA GLU A 229 7.97 -38.15 19.19
C GLU A 229 7.66 -39.65 19.17
N PHE A 230 6.83 -40.11 20.09
CA PHE A 230 6.32 -41.47 20.21
C PHE A 230 4.83 -41.45 19.88
N THR A 231 4.47 -41.95 18.70
CA THR A 231 3.07 -42.14 18.31
C THR A 231 2.64 -43.55 18.66
N VAL A 232 1.74 -43.69 19.63
CA VAL A 232 1.19 -44.97 20.06
C VAL A 232 -0.16 -45.18 19.38
N ALA A 233 -0.32 -46.30 18.70
CA ALA A 233 -1.56 -46.72 18.07
C ALA A 233 -2.03 -48.05 18.67
N ALA A 234 -3.29 -48.12 19.07
CA ALA A 234 -3.92 -49.36 19.51
C ALA A 234 -4.82 -49.92 18.39
N ALA A 235 -4.67 -51.21 18.08
CA ALA A 235 -5.56 -51.92 17.17
C ALA A 235 -7.01 -51.88 17.70
N PRO A 236 -8.03 -51.92 16.83
CA PRO A 236 -9.43 -51.97 17.27
C PRO A 236 -9.76 -53.16 18.18
N THR A 237 -8.99 -54.24 18.09
CA THR A 237 -9.12 -55.46 18.90
C THR A 237 -8.27 -55.47 20.17
N ALA A 238 -7.54 -54.38 20.46
CA ALA A 238 -6.68 -54.31 21.63
C ALA A 238 -7.51 -54.35 22.93
N THR A 239 -7.13 -55.23 23.85
CA THR A 239 -7.77 -55.35 25.17
C THR A 239 -7.34 -54.20 26.09
N THR A 240 -8.17 -53.90 27.11
CA THR A 240 -7.79 -52.96 28.17
C THR A 240 -6.45 -53.37 28.78
N LEU A 241 -5.51 -52.42 28.86
CA LEU A 241 -4.16 -52.65 29.32
C LEU A 241 -3.66 -51.42 30.08
N ASP A 242 -3.06 -51.66 31.25
CA ASP A 242 -2.24 -50.68 31.94
C ASP A 242 -0.86 -51.30 32.14
N THR A 243 0.18 -50.71 31.56
CA THR A 243 1.54 -51.23 31.68
C THR A 243 2.56 -50.10 31.74
N VAL A 244 3.76 -50.40 32.24
CA VAL A 244 4.89 -49.46 32.30
C VAL A 244 6.08 -50.12 31.65
N LEU A 245 6.57 -49.58 30.54
CA LEU A 245 7.72 -50.11 29.80
C LEU A 245 8.97 -49.30 30.13
N GLY A 246 10.12 -49.95 30.26
CA GLY A 246 11.41 -49.27 30.28
C GLY A 246 11.82 -48.93 28.85
N VAL A 247 11.98 -47.65 28.53
CA VAL A 247 12.37 -47.19 27.19
C VAL A 247 13.76 -46.60 27.26
N THR A 248 14.65 -47.04 26.37
CA THR A 248 16.00 -46.49 26.22
C THR A 248 16.16 -45.82 24.87
N ILE A 249 16.55 -44.54 24.88
CA ILE A 249 16.94 -43.79 23.69
C ILE A 249 18.46 -43.88 23.57
N VAL A 250 18.96 -44.22 22.38
CA VAL A 250 20.40 -44.26 22.09
C VAL A 250 20.74 -43.23 21.02
N VAL A 251 21.65 -42.32 21.36
CA VAL A 251 22.16 -41.28 20.49
C VAL A 251 23.65 -41.50 20.25
N THR A 252 24.06 -41.44 18.98
CA THR A 252 25.45 -41.64 18.54
C THR A 252 25.94 -40.41 17.78
N GLN A 253 27.24 -40.31 17.55
CA GLN A 253 27.79 -39.37 16.57
C GLN A 253 27.66 -39.94 15.15
N PRO A 254 27.81 -39.13 14.08
CA PRO A 254 27.71 -39.60 12.69
C PRO A 254 28.68 -40.73 12.32
N ASN A 255 29.79 -40.87 13.04
CA ASN A 255 30.77 -41.96 12.89
C ASN A 255 30.37 -43.27 13.61
N GLY A 256 29.21 -43.30 14.27
CA GLY A 256 28.68 -44.44 15.03
C GLY A 256 29.20 -44.54 16.48
N SER A 257 30.04 -43.61 16.97
CA SER A 257 30.47 -43.65 18.37
C SER A 257 29.31 -43.27 19.31
N PRO A 258 29.15 -43.95 20.47
CA PRO A 258 28.15 -43.57 21.46
C PRO A 258 28.30 -42.09 21.86
N CYS A 259 27.19 -41.36 21.91
CA CYS A 259 27.17 -39.98 22.39
C CYS A 259 26.50 -39.91 23.76
N TRP A 260 25.22 -40.28 23.85
CA TRP A 260 24.53 -40.43 25.12
C TRP A 260 23.34 -41.37 24.96
N ASP A 261 22.93 -41.96 26.06
CA ASP A 261 21.71 -42.72 26.18
C ASP A 261 20.93 -42.27 27.42
N CYS A 262 19.64 -42.55 27.44
CA CYS A 262 18.79 -42.31 28.59
C CYS A 262 17.72 -43.39 28.67
N THR A 263 17.47 -43.89 29.87
CA THR A 263 16.40 -44.85 30.15
C THR A 263 15.35 -44.20 31.03
N PHE A 264 14.06 -44.35 30.68
CA PHE A 264 12.95 -43.76 31.41
C PHE A 264 11.70 -44.66 31.38
N PRO A 265 10.79 -44.55 32.37
CA PRO A 265 9.54 -45.30 32.36
C PRO A 265 8.53 -44.69 31.37
N PHE A 266 7.86 -45.56 30.61
CA PHE A 266 6.82 -45.24 29.64
C PHE A 266 5.51 -45.92 30.07
N GLU A 267 4.63 -45.19 30.74
CA GLU A 267 3.30 -45.64 31.14
C GLU A 267 2.38 -45.68 29.90
N LEU A 268 1.92 -46.88 29.55
CA LEU A 268 1.02 -47.13 28.44
C LEU A 268 -0.33 -47.62 28.98
N HIS A 269 -1.37 -46.85 28.70
CA HIS A 269 -2.76 -47.19 29.01
C HIS A 269 -3.54 -47.39 27.71
N VAL A 270 -4.01 -48.61 27.44
CA VAL A 270 -5.01 -48.89 26.41
C VAL A 270 -6.33 -49.06 27.13
N ARG A 271 -7.27 -48.14 26.99
CA ARG A 271 -8.57 -48.24 27.67
C ARG A 271 -9.71 -47.96 26.69
N PRO A 272 -10.81 -48.74 26.68
CA PRO A 272 -12.00 -48.41 25.92
C PRO A 272 -12.47 -47.00 26.30
N GLN A 273 -12.77 -46.21 25.29
CA GLN A 273 -13.22 -44.84 25.47
C GLN A 273 -14.51 -44.83 26.31
N LEU A 274 -14.52 -44.10 27.44
CA LEU A 274 -15.74 -43.95 28.22
C LEU A 274 -16.71 -43.02 27.47
N GLN A 275 -18.00 -43.14 27.77
CA GLN A 275 -19.09 -42.48 27.02
C GLN A 275 -18.93 -40.94 26.87
N CYS A 276 -18.13 -40.29 27.74
CA CYS A 276 -18.03 -38.84 27.89
C CYS A 276 -16.65 -38.34 28.37
N ASP A 277 -15.57 -38.75 27.70
CA ASP A 277 -14.23 -38.29 28.06
C ASP A 277 -13.92 -36.90 27.48
N CYS A 278 -13.04 -36.17 28.17
CA CYS A 278 -12.44 -34.95 27.62
C CYS A 278 -11.39 -35.29 26.56
N PRO A 279 -11.08 -34.37 25.62
CA PRO A 279 -9.99 -34.59 24.67
C PRO A 279 -8.67 -34.82 25.42
N VAL A 280 -7.85 -35.77 24.95
CA VAL A 280 -6.61 -36.18 25.62
C VAL A 280 -5.54 -35.08 25.62
N SER A 281 -5.53 -34.24 24.58
CA SER A 281 -4.62 -33.10 24.44
C SER A 281 -5.28 -31.92 23.72
N GLY A 282 -4.74 -30.72 23.96
CA GLY A 282 -5.11 -29.51 23.22
C GLY A 282 -4.61 -29.53 21.78
N ARG A 283 -5.20 -28.69 20.91
CA ARG A 283 -4.74 -28.48 19.52
C ARG A 283 -4.26 -27.05 19.35
N GLN A 284 -3.26 -26.85 18.51
CA GLN A 284 -2.72 -25.53 18.17
C GLN A 284 -2.67 -25.38 16.65
N TYR A 285 -3.12 -24.23 16.17
CA TYR A 285 -3.10 -23.84 14.76
C TYR A 285 -2.50 -22.45 14.61
N ALA A 286 -1.96 -22.14 13.44
CA ALA A 286 -1.40 -20.83 13.15
C ALA A 286 -1.89 -20.31 11.78
N VAL A 287 -2.09 -19.01 11.66
CA VAL A 287 -2.49 -18.35 10.42
C VAL A 287 -1.91 -16.94 10.29
N ASN A 288 -1.55 -16.57 9.07
CA ASN A 288 -1.06 -15.23 8.74
C ASN A 288 -2.11 -14.48 7.92
N LEU A 289 -2.44 -13.26 8.33
CA LEU A 289 -3.46 -12.42 7.70
C LEU A 289 -2.85 -11.10 7.24
N THR A 290 -3.35 -10.59 6.12
CA THR A 290 -3.01 -9.25 5.62
C THR A 290 -4.26 -8.53 5.18
N ALA A 291 -4.45 -7.28 5.61
CA ALA A 291 -5.58 -6.46 5.18
C ALA A 291 -5.21 -4.98 5.14
N CYS A 292 -6.03 -4.21 4.45
CA CYS A 292 -5.89 -2.75 4.38
C CYS A 292 -6.70 -2.09 5.47
N ILE A 293 -6.21 -0.95 5.96
CA ILE A 293 -6.96 -0.17 6.96
C ILE A 293 -8.34 0.22 6.41
N GLY A 294 -9.37 0.07 7.24
CA GLY A 294 -10.76 0.38 6.88
C GLY A 294 -11.44 -0.68 6.02
N THR A 295 -10.76 -1.80 5.71
CA THR A 295 -11.36 -2.97 5.04
C THR A 295 -11.61 -4.10 6.02
N VAL A 296 -12.62 -4.94 5.72
CA VAL A 296 -12.91 -6.16 6.49
C VAL A 296 -12.51 -7.36 5.64
N SER A 297 -11.67 -8.23 6.18
CA SER A 297 -11.24 -9.48 5.57
C SER A 297 -11.63 -10.66 6.46
N ASP A 298 -12.37 -11.62 5.91
CA ASP A 298 -12.69 -12.87 6.59
C ASP A 298 -11.86 -14.01 5.98
N THR A 299 -11.13 -14.73 6.82
CA THR A 299 -10.28 -15.86 6.42
C THR A 299 -10.75 -17.15 7.09
N THR A 300 -10.85 -18.22 6.31
CA THR A 300 -11.22 -19.55 6.80
C THR A 300 -9.98 -20.40 7.02
N LEU A 301 -9.65 -20.66 8.28
CA LEU A 301 -8.61 -21.59 8.69
C LEU A 301 -9.19 -23.00 8.71
N ARG A 302 -8.60 -23.94 7.96
CA ARG A 302 -8.97 -25.36 8.04
C ARG A 302 -8.39 -25.98 9.32
N VAL A 303 -9.22 -26.71 10.05
CA VAL A 303 -8.83 -27.41 11.27
C VAL A 303 -9.35 -28.85 11.23
N ASP A 304 -8.76 -29.73 12.04
CA ASP A 304 -9.23 -31.10 12.19
C ASP A 304 -9.30 -31.47 13.67
N PHE A 305 -10.46 -31.19 14.27
CA PHE A 305 -10.73 -31.52 15.67
C PHE A 305 -11.95 -32.43 15.77
N LEU A 306 -11.70 -33.72 16.06
CA LEU A 306 -12.72 -34.76 16.22
C LEU A 306 -13.26 -34.77 17.65
N ASN A 307 -14.58 -34.92 17.80
CA ASN A 307 -15.17 -35.42 19.03
C ASN A 307 -15.25 -36.95 18.95
N PRO A 308 -14.35 -37.70 19.61
CA PRO A 308 -14.33 -39.14 19.48
C PRO A 308 -15.40 -39.81 20.34
N ASN A 309 -16.12 -39.10 21.22
CA ASN A 309 -17.07 -39.72 22.15
C ASN A 309 -18.24 -40.38 21.41
N THR A 310 -18.88 -41.36 22.06
CA THR A 310 -20.00 -42.12 21.51
C THR A 310 -21.37 -41.62 21.96
N GLN A 311 -21.45 -40.86 23.07
CA GLN A 311 -22.72 -40.34 23.60
C GLN A 311 -22.71 -38.84 23.95
N CYS A 312 -21.57 -38.27 24.35
CA CYS A 312 -21.49 -36.87 24.75
C CYS A 312 -21.04 -35.94 23.63
N SER A 313 -21.65 -34.75 23.56
CA SER A 313 -21.23 -33.66 22.67
C SER A 313 -20.15 -32.80 23.34
N PHE A 314 -19.26 -32.20 22.54
CA PHE A 314 -18.38 -31.14 23.01
C PHE A 314 -19.00 -29.78 22.70
N ARG A 315 -19.08 -28.90 23.69
CA ARG A 315 -19.37 -27.49 23.47
C ARG A 315 -18.06 -26.73 23.39
N LEU A 316 -17.74 -26.26 22.20
CA LEU A 316 -16.61 -25.38 21.93
C LEU A 316 -17.04 -23.96 22.23
N VAL A 317 -16.27 -23.23 23.03
CA VAL A 317 -16.55 -21.83 23.37
C VAL A 317 -15.31 -21.01 23.11
N VAL A 318 -15.40 -20.13 22.12
CA VAL A 318 -14.39 -19.10 21.85
C VAL A 318 -14.31 -18.20 23.07
N GLN A 319 -13.12 -18.09 23.65
CA GLN A 319 -12.92 -17.16 24.74
C GLN A 319 -12.95 -15.72 24.21
N PRO A 320 -13.54 -14.77 24.95
CA PRO A 320 -13.46 -13.36 24.61
C PRO A 320 -12.00 -12.96 24.37
N ASN A 321 -11.75 -12.36 23.20
CA ASN A 321 -10.43 -11.87 22.85
C ASN A 321 -9.99 -10.80 23.86
N ARG A 322 -8.79 -10.94 24.44
CA ARG A 322 -8.26 -10.02 25.47
C ARG A 322 -7.56 -8.79 24.87
N GLN A 323 -7.82 -8.46 23.62
CA GLN A 323 -7.25 -7.30 22.92
C GLN A 323 -7.75 -5.97 23.45
N GLU A 324 -6.95 -4.90 23.22
CA GLU A 324 -7.34 -3.50 23.39
C GLU A 324 -8.57 -3.10 22.54
N ASP A 325 -8.79 -3.75 21.38
CA ASP A 325 -9.96 -3.49 20.51
C ASP A 325 -10.42 -4.78 19.77
N PRO A 326 -11.32 -5.59 20.38
CA PRO A 326 -11.78 -6.87 19.81
C PRO A 326 -12.57 -6.70 18.49
N SER A 327 -12.84 -5.47 18.06
CA SER A 327 -13.51 -5.18 16.80
C SER A 327 -12.61 -5.34 15.58
N GLU A 328 -11.28 -5.31 15.74
CA GLU A 328 -10.34 -5.39 14.63
C GLU A 328 -9.85 -6.80 14.31
N LEU A 329 -9.79 -7.71 15.28
CA LEU A 329 -9.38 -9.09 15.04
C LEU A 329 -10.19 -10.04 15.93
N SER A 330 -10.93 -10.96 15.34
CA SER A 330 -11.81 -11.87 16.10
C SER A 330 -12.10 -13.18 15.36
N ILE A 331 -12.42 -14.23 16.11
CA ILE A 331 -13.10 -15.42 15.56
C ILE A 331 -14.59 -15.10 15.48
N VAL A 332 -15.16 -15.24 14.29
CA VAL A 332 -16.58 -14.91 14.02
C VAL A 332 -17.44 -16.15 13.79
N ALA A 333 -16.84 -17.29 13.45
CA ALA A 333 -17.55 -18.55 13.31
C ALA A 333 -16.64 -19.76 13.57
N LEU A 334 -17.26 -20.83 14.05
CA LEU A 334 -16.73 -22.19 14.08
C LEU A 334 -17.57 -22.98 13.07
N ASP A 335 -16.93 -23.50 12.03
CA ASP A 335 -17.58 -24.00 10.81
C ASP A 335 -18.59 -23.00 10.20
N ALA A 336 -19.74 -23.49 9.72
CA ALA A 336 -20.80 -22.66 9.16
C ALA A 336 -21.63 -21.95 10.24
N THR A 337 -21.38 -22.21 11.53
CA THR A 337 -22.17 -21.66 12.63
C THR A 337 -21.57 -20.34 13.11
N SER A 338 -22.30 -19.24 12.90
CA SER A 338 -21.95 -17.94 13.46
C SER A 338 -22.13 -17.94 14.97
N GLY A 339 -21.13 -17.48 15.73
CA GLY A 339 -21.22 -17.32 17.18
C GLY A 339 -19.94 -17.65 17.94
N GLN A 340 -19.95 -17.36 19.24
CA GLN A 340 -18.85 -17.64 20.17
C GLN A 340 -18.89 -19.08 20.73
N SER A 341 -19.89 -19.90 20.36
CA SER A 341 -19.93 -21.31 20.75
C SER A 341 -20.49 -22.22 19.66
N HIS A 342 -20.00 -23.44 19.60
CA HIS A 342 -20.42 -24.48 18.67
C HIS A 342 -20.47 -25.83 19.37
N ASP A 343 -21.58 -26.57 19.19
CA ASP A 343 -21.75 -27.91 19.75
C ASP A 343 -21.36 -28.95 18.71
N LEU A 344 -20.33 -29.73 19.03
CA LEU A 344 -19.77 -30.79 18.21
C LEU A 344 -20.24 -32.15 18.73
N HIS A 345 -21.17 -32.79 18.02
CA HIS A 345 -21.76 -34.05 18.46
C HIS A 345 -20.77 -35.23 18.41
N ALA A 346 -21.13 -36.32 19.09
CA ALA A 346 -20.41 -37.59 19.06
C ALA A 346 -20.07 -38.00 17.61
N GLY A 347 -18.79 -38.26 17.34
CA GLY A 347 -18.28 -38.65 16.00
C GLY A 347 -18.12 -37.52 14.98
N GLN A 348 -18.52 -36.27 15.29
CA GLN A 348 -18.38 -35.14 14.39
C GLN A 348 -16.99 -34.48 14.49
N ARG A 349 -16.61 -33.76 13.43
CA ARG A 349 -15.35 -32.99 13.34
C ARG A 349 -15.65 -31.51 13.14
N LEU A 350 -14.93 -30.65 13.86
CA LEU A 350 -14.80 -29.24 13.51
C LEU A 350 -13.83 -29.14 12.33
N GLY A 351 -14.30 -28.63 11.19
CA GLY A 351 -13.54 -28.58 9.94
C GLY A 351 -12.87 -27.24 9.66
N SER A 352 -13.37 -26.15 10.25
CA SER A 352 -12.90 -24.79 9.96
C SER A 352 -13.19 -23.77 11.07
N ILE A 353 -12.37 -22.73 11.10
CA ILE A 353 -12.52 -21.55 11.98
C ILE A 353 -12.48 -20.31 11.09
N ARG A 354 -13.47 -19.43 11.18
CA ARG A 354 -13.52 -18.18 10.41
C ARG A 354 -13.04 -17.02 11.28
N ILE A 355 -11.99 -16.35 10.82
CA ILE A 355 -11.32 -15.24 11.51
C ILE A 355 -11.55 -13.97 10.71
N ARG A 356 -12.01 -12.91 11.38
CA ARG A 356 -12.22 -11.58 10.82
C ARG A 356 -11.08 -10.66 11.20
N PHE A 357 -10.51 -9.96 10.23
CA PHE A 357 -9.52 -8.92 10.40
C PHE A 357 -9.99 -7.61 9.76
N ALA A 358 -10.14 -6.56 10.56
CA ALA A 358 -10.69 -5.25 10.23
C ALA A 358 -9.84 -4.11 10.86
N PRO A 359 -8.59 -3.92 10.41
CA PRO A 359 -7.67 -2.98 11.06
C PRO A 359 -8.07 -1.51 10.86
N ARG A 360 -7.90 -0.67 11.88
CA ARG A 360 -8.08 0.81 11.81
C ARG A 360 -6.76 1.57 11.82
N ALA A 361 -5.65 0.91 12.16
CA ALA A 361 -4.30 1.50 12.20
C ALA A 361 -3.26 0.58 11.56
N VAL A 362 -2.11 1.14 11.12
CA VAL A 362 -0.98 0.36 10.57
C VAL A 362 -0.24 -0.30 11.73
N ARG A 363 -0.39 -1.60 11.90
CA ARG A 363 0.28 -2.37 12.94
C ARG A 363 0.35 -3.86 12.60
N THR A 364 1.23 -4.55 13.31
CA THR A 364 1.29 -6.02 13.32
C THR A 364 0.62 -6.51 14.59
N TYR A 365 -0.37 -7.38 14.44
CA TYR A 365 -1.07 -8.07 15.51
C TYR A 365 -0.48 -9.47 15.65
N ARG A 366 -0.20 -9.88 16.87
CA ARG A 366 0.22 -11.25 17.20
C ARG A 366 -0.64 -11.72 18.35
N GLU A 367 -1.69 -12.44 18.01
CA GLU A 367 -2.72 -12.85 18.96
C GLU A 367 -2.82 -14.36 19.05
N GLN A 368 -3.25 -14.85 20.20
CA GLN A 368 -3.62 -16.24 20.40
C GLN A 368 -5.07 -16.32 20.85
N PHE A 369 -5.94 -16.85 19.99
CA PHE A 369 -7.31 -17.16 20.36
C PHE A 369 -7.37 -18.51 21.07
N VAL A 370 -8.14 -18.58 22.15
CA VAL A 370 -8.38 -19.81 22.90
C VAL A 370 -9.84 -20.22 22.74
N ILE A 371 -10.07 -21.46 22.37
CA ILE A 371 -11.40 -22.09 22.30
C ILE A 371 -11.41 -23.17 23.37
N ARG A 372 -12.22 -22.97 24.40
CA ARG A 372 -12.41 -23.93 25.48
C ARG A 372 -13.30 -25.07 25.02
N VAL A 373 -12.98 -26.28 25.44
CA VAL A 373 -13.79 -27.45 25.19
C VAL A 373 -14.52 -27.80 26.49
N PHE A 374 -15.84 -27.88 26.42
CA PHE A 374 -16.66 -28.40 27.50
C PHE A 374 -17.26 -29.73 27.06
N ARG A 375 -17.24 -30.74 27.91
CA ARG A 375 -18.06 -31.93 27.69
C ARG A 375 -19.48 -31.69 28.18
N GLN A 376 -20.47 -32.00 27.34
CA GLN A 376 -21.87 -31.98 27.71
C GLN A 376 -22.27 -33.36 28.23
N THR A 377 -22.43 -33.49 29.55
CA THR A 377 -22.86 -34.74 30.21
C THR A 377 -24.31 -34.63 30.68
N ALA A 378 -24.92 -35.74 31.12
CA ALA A 378 -26.24 -35.73 31.77
C ALA A 378 -26.30 -34.86 33.05
N GLN A 379 -25.14 -34.56 33.65
CA GLN A 379 -25.00 -33.71 34.84
C GLN A 379 -24.72 -32.23 34.49
N GLY A 380 -24.65 -31.89 33.19
CA GLY A 380 -24.37 -30.54 32.70
C GLY A 380 -23.02 -30.39 31.98
N LEU A 381 -22.67 -29.13 31.70
CA LEU A 381 -21.41 -28.74 31.05
C LEU A 381 -20.25 -28.81 32.05
N GLN A 382 -19.23 -29.61 31.73
CA GLN A 382 -18.00 -29.67 32.50
C GLN A 382 -16.82 -29.24 31.63
N LEU A 383 -15.98 -28.34 32.14
CA LEU A 383 -14.81 -27.84 31.42
C LEU A 383 -13.75 -28.94 31.30
N CYS A 384 -13.18 -29.10 30.11
CA CYS A 384 -12.02 -29.94 29.87
C CYS A 384 -10.72 -29.13 30.01
N ASP A 385 -9.66 -29.79 30.45
CA ASP A 385 -8.31 -29.19 30.52
C ASP A 385 -7.71 -28.94 29.13
N SER A 386 -8.17 -29.69 28.12
CA SER A 386 -7.78 -29.55 26.73
C SER A 386 -8.49 -28.37 26.04
N MET A 387 -7.73 -27.58 25.30
CA MET A 387 -8.20 -26.38 24.58
C MET A 387 -7.68 -26.37 23.14
N ILE A 388 -8.39 -25.66 22.25
CA ILE A 388 -7.89 -25.35 20.91
C ILE A 388 -7.32 -23.93 20.94
N THR A 389 -6.11 -23.76 20.45
CA THR A 389 -5.43 -22.47 20.35
C THR A 389 -5.20 -22.12 18.88
N VAL A 390 -5.39 -20.85 18.53
CA VAL A 390 -5.17 -20.34 17.18
C VAL A 390 -4.29 -19.11 17.26
N ASP A 391 -3.03 -19.26 16.85
CA ASP A 391 -2.07 -18.17 16.76
C ASP A 391 -2.28 -17.41 15.44
N VAL A 392 -2.57 -16.12 15.54
CA VAL A 392 -2.84 -15.26 14.40
C VAL A 392 -1.78 -14.17 14.34
N THR A 393 -1.00 -14.16 13.26
CA THR A 393 -0.16 -13.01 12.92
C THR A 393 -0.85 -12.22 11.82
N ALA A 394 -1.45 -11.08 12.17
CA ALA A 394 -2.11 -10.20 11.19
C ALA A 394 -1.26 -8.95 10.96
N THR A 395 -1.13 -8.52 9.70
CA THR A 395 -0.42 -7.29 9.35
C THR A 395 -1.34 -6.36 8.57
N SER A 396 -1.50 -5.14 9.04
CA SER A 396 -2.22 -4.11 8.30
C SER A 396 -1.25 -3.20 7.54
N ASP A 397 -1.71 -2.69 6.40
CA ASP A 397 -1.00 -1.70 5.60
C ASP A 397 -1.93 -0.51 5.29
N ALA A 398 -1.33 0.64 4.97
CA ALA A 398 -2.04 1.84 4.55
C ALA A 398 -1.73 2.11 3.07
N PRO A 399 -2.67 2.68 2.29
CA PRO A 399 -2.37 3.23 0.97
C PRO A 399 -1.21 4.22 1.06
N ARG A 400 -0.18 4.02 0.23
CA ARG A 400 0.99 4.90 0.17
C ARG A 400 1.41 5.14 -1.26
N PHE A 401 1.74 6.39 -1.59
CA PHE A 401 2.17 6.73 -2.93
C PHE A 401 3.50 7.48 -2.95
N GLU A 402 4.16 7.37 -4.09
CA GLU A 402 5.41 8.05 -4.42
C GLU A 402 5.33 8.54 -5.86
N ILE A 403 5.91 9.71 -6.13
CA ILE A 403 6.01 10.24 -7.49
C ILE A 403 7.07 9.44 -8.22
N ASP A 404 6.70 8.80 -9.33
CA ASP A 404 7.65 8.11 -10.21
C ASP A 404 8.21 9.11 -11.22
N SER A 405 9.16 9.94 -10.77
CA SER A 405 9.78 10.97 -11.61
C SER A 405 10.51 10.40 -12.82
N ALA A 406 10.92 9.13 -12.78
CA ALA A 406 11.60 8.47 -13.89
C ALA A 406 10.67 8.12 -15.05
N ARG A 407 9.41 7.75 -14.74
CA ARG A 407 8.38 7.45 -15.75
C ARG A 407 7.54 8.66 -16.15
N SER A 408 7.60 9.72 -15.36
CA SER A 408 6.87 10.97 -15.59
C SER A 408 7.61 11.86 -16.58
N THR A 409 6.96 12.30 -17.66
CA THR A 409 7.60 13.24 -18.62
C THR A 409 7.60 14.69 -18.14
N LEU A 410 6.90 15.00 -17.04
CA LEU A 410 7.02 16.31 -16.37
C LEU A 410 8.36 16.53 -15.67
N PHE A 411 9.25 15.54 -15.69
CA PHE A 411 10.59 15.67 -15.15
C PHE A 411 11.62 15.19 -16.15
N ARG A 412 12.80 15.81 -16.10
CA ARG A 412 13.96 15.43 -16.89
C ARG A 412 15.13 15.04 -15.98
N PRO A 413 16.02 14.15 -16.44
CA PRO A 413 17.26 13.86 -15.71
C PRO A 413 18.13 15.11 -15.57
N GLY A 414 18.67 15.32 -14.37
CA GLY A 414 19.54 16.43 -14.01
C GLY A 414 20.66 15.98 -13.06
N PRO A 415 21.59 16.89 -12.73
CA PRO A 415 22.80 16.56 -11.95
C PRO A 415 22.53 16.13 -10.50
N ARG A 416 21.32 16.38 -9.96
CA ARG A 416 20.91 15.99 -8.60
C ARG A 416 19.70 15.05 -8.58
N GLY A 417 19.38 14.40 -9.69
CA GLY A 417 18.21 13.53 -9.82
C GLY A 417 17.26 14.03 -10.91
N TYR A 418 15.95 14.01 -10.66
CA TYR A 418 14.95 14.48 -11.61
C TYR A 418 14.53 15.92 -11.28
N GLU A 419 14.54 16.79 -12.28
CA GLU A 419 14.13 18.19 -12.18
C GLU A 419 12.87 18.42 -13.00
N PRO A 420 11.97 19.33 -12.59
CA PRO A 420 10.78 19.65 -13.37
C PRO A 420 11.15 20.11 -14.78
N ASP A 421 10.46 19.57 -15.78
CA ASP A 421 10.58 19.99 -17.17
C ASP A 421 9.50 21.02 -17.53
N THR A 422 9.72 21.74 -18.62
CA THR A 422 8.82 22.80 -19.09
C THR A 422 8.05 22.32 -20.31
N LEU A 423 6.72 22.31 -20.22
CA LEU A 423 5.87 22.05 -21.36
C LEU A 423 5.87 23.26 -22.29
N GLU A 424 5.94 23.04 -23.59
CA GLU A 424 5.93 24.11 -24.59
C GLU A 424 4.69 23.97 -25.46
N ASN A 425 3.98 25.07 -25.71
CA ASN A 425 2.89 25.07 -26.66
C ASN A 425 2.66 26.46 -27.28
N CYS A 426 1.90 26.49 -28.36
CA CYS A 426 1.46 27.71 -29.03
C CYS A 426 0.01 28.05 -28.67
N THR A 427 -0.38 29.30 -28.90
CA THR A 427 -1.75 29.79 -28.63
C THR A 427 -2.77 29.33 -29.69
N LEU A 428 -2.33 29.09 -30.93
CA LEU A 428 -3.18 28.77 -32.08
C LEU A 428 -2.92 27.41 -32.74
N ARG A 429 -1.93 26.68 -32.23
CA ARG A 429 -1.50 25.40 -32.80
C ARG A 429 -1.05 24.49 -31.68
N ASP A 430 -1.63 23.31 -31.57
CA ASP A 430 -1.18 22.34 -30.58
C ASP A 430 0.06 21.61 -31.11
N ASP A 431 1.16 21.60 -30.36
CA ASP A 431 2.25 20.64 -30.55
C ASP A 431 2.14 19.54 -29.49
N PRO A 432 1.40 18.46 -29.76
CA PRO A 432 1.12 17.43 -28.77
C PRO A 432 2.38 16.72 -28.23
N LEU A 433 3.52 16.83 -28.92
CA LEU A 433 4.78 16.23 -28.44
C LEU A 433 5.43 17.03 -27.31
N ARG A 434 5.11 18.32 -27.19
CA ARG A 434 5.71 19.22 -26.19
C ARG A 434 4.69 19.87 -25.26
N SER A 435 3.42 19.91 -25.67
CA SER A 435 2.32 20.47 -24.88
C SER A 435 1.76 19.49 -23.86
N ILE A 436 2.13 18.21 -23.95
CA ILE A 436 1.59 17.12 -23.14
C ILE A 436 2.68 16.53 -22.26
N GLY A 437 2.46 16.54 -20.95
CA GLY A 437 3.27 15.87 -19.95
C GLY A 437 2.50 14.77 -19.24
N THR A 438 3.21 13.80 -18.66
CA THR A 438 2.63 12.76 -17.80
C THR A 438 3.21 12.84 -16.40
N LEU A 439 2.33 12.71 -15.40
CA LEU A 439 2.67 12.57 -13.99
C LEU A 439 2.32 11.16 -13.54
N CYS A 440 3.31 10.28 -13.49
CA CYS A 440 3.18 8.91 -13.04
C CYS A 440 3.39 8.80 -11.53
N ILE A 441 2.46 8.11 -10.87
CA ILE A 441 2.44 7.90 -9.43
C ILE A 441 2.45 6.40 -9.17
N ARG A 442 3.38 5.96 -8.33
CA ARG A 442 3.54 4.56 -7.94
C ARG A 442 2.91 4.33 -6.58
N ASN A 443 2.07 3.31 -6.49
CA ASN A 443 1.57 2.81 -5.20
C ASN A 443 2.64 1.91 -4.57
N THR A 444 3.18 2.33 -3.42
CA THR A 444 4.26 1.62 -2.72
C THR A 444 3.73 0.69 -1.62
N SER A 445 2.42 0.63 -1.41
CA SER A 445 1.81 -0.24 -0.41
C SER A 445 1.20 -1.50 -1.01
N ARG A 446 0.69 -2.38 -0.14
CA ARG A 446 -0.09 -3.58 -0.48
C ARG A 446 -1.59 -3.31 -0.61
N CYS A 447 -1.99 -2.05 -0.55
CA CYS A 447 -3.38 -1.63 -0.57
C CYS A 447 -3.67 -0.79 -1.80
N ASP A 448 -4.84 -0.99 -2.41
CA ASP A 448 -5.29 -0.11 -3.49
C ASP A 448 -5.40 1.34 -3.00
N LEU A 449 -5.02 2.26 -3.87
CA LEU A 449 -4.87 3.67 -3.58
C LEU A 449 -5.85 4.48 -4.43
N ASN A 450 -6.80 5.14 -3.79
CA ASN A 450 -7.62 6.16 -4.47
C ASN A 450 -6.89 7.51 -4.39
N LEU A 451 -6.46 8.01 -5.53
CA LEU A 451 -5.66 9.23 -5.63
C LEU A 451 -6.46 10.30 -6.38
N THR A 452 -6.53 11.49 -5.80
CA THR A 452 -7.05 12.67 -6.47
C THR A 452 -5.91 13.62 -6.81
N ALA A 453 -5.98 14.23 -7.99
CA ALA A 453 -5.09 15.28 -8.46
C ALA A 453 -5.92 16.54 -8.68
N LEU A 454 -5.49 17.65 -8.08
CA LEU A 454 -6.09 18.96 -8.25
C LEU A 454 -5.04 19.94 -8.77
N LEU A 455 -5.33 20.54 -9.90
CA LEU A 455 -4.49 21.54 -10.53
C LEU A 455 -4.80 22.92 -9.96
N GLN A 456 -3.77 23.57 -9.39
CA GLN A 456 -3.83 24.89 -8.78
C GLN A 456 -2.98 25.85 -9.62
N GLN A 457 -3.62 26.88 -10.15
CA GLN A 457 -3.01 27.85 -11.07
C GLN A 457 -3.83 29.15 -11.09
N ALA A 458 -3.19 30.27 -11.41
CA ALA A 458 -3.87 31.55 -11.58
C ALA A 458 -4.35 31.80 -13.02
N SER A 459 -3.62 31.30 -14.02
CA SER A 459 -3.84 31.62 -15.43
C SER A 459 -4.81 30.70 -16.18
N GLY A 460 -5.14 29.53 -15.61
CA GLY A 460 -6.06 28.57 -16.24
C GLY A 460 -5.53 27.91 -17.52
N VAL A 461 -4.21 27.93 -17.74
CA VAL A 461 -3.55 27.45 -18.97
C VAL A 461 -3.14 25.98 -18.93
N PHE A 462 -3.13 25.36 -17.75
CA PHE A 462 -2.88 23.93 -17.62
C PHE A 462 -4.22 23.20 -17.47
N VAL A 463 -4.32 21.97 -17.97
CA VAL A 463 -5.47 21.10 -17.73
C VAL A 463 -5.00 19.66 -17.51
N LEU A 464 -5.77 18.88 -16.76
CA LEU A 464 -5.62 17.44 -16.68
C LEU A 464 -6.40 16.77 -17.83
N GLU A 465 -6.42 15.43 -17.87
CA GLU A 465 -7.22 14.67 -18.83
C GLU A 465 -8.65 15.22 -18.96
N ASP A 466 -9.17 15.20 -20.18
CA ASP A 466 -10.50 15.71 -20.55
C ASP A 466 -10.73 17.22 -20.30
N GLY A 467 -9.65 18.00 -20.19
CA GLY A 467 -9.73 19.46 -20.06
C GLY A 467 -10.17 19.93 -18.67
N GLN A 468 -10.14 19.05 -17.67
CA GLN A 468 -10.57 19.34 -16.31
C GLN A 468 -9.42 19.87 -15.44
N SER A 469 -9.74 20.60 -14.38
CA SER A 469 -8.75 21.01 -13.36
C SER A 469 -8.55 19.98 -12.26
N GLN A 470 -9.31 18.88 -12.28
CA GLN A 470 -9.26 17.81 -11.30
C GLN A 470 -9.35 16.44 -11.99
N GLY A 471 -8.67 15.45 -11.41
CA GLY A 471 -8.74 14.06 -11.84
C GLY A 471 -8.69 13.11 -10.65
N SER A 472 -9.21 11.90 -10.83
CA SER A 472 -9.11 10.84 -9.83
C SER A 472 -8.80 9.51 -10.49
N THR A 473 -8.07 8.66 -9.79
CA THR A 473 -7.75 7.31 -10.27
C THR A 473 -7.57 6.37 -9.09
N THR A 474 -7.82 5.08 -9.32
CA THR A 474 -7.51 4.01 -8.37
C THR A 474 -6.26 3.29 -8.87
N ILE A 475 -5.19 3.34 -8.08
CA ILE A 475 -3.93 2.66 -8.38
C ILE A 475 -3.91 1.35 -7.59
N PRO A 476 -3.91 0.19 -8.27
CA PRO A 476 -3.83 -1.10 -7.59
C PRO A 476 -2.61 -1.19 -6.67
N ALA A 477 -2.67 -2.08 -5.67
CA ALA A 477 -1.53 -2.40 -4.83
C ALA A 477 -0.27 -2.69 -5.67
N ARG A 478 0.85 -2.03 -5.33
CA ARG A 478 2.12 -2.10 -6.10
C ARG A 478 2.05 -1.64 -7.56
N GLY A 479 0.94 -1.06 -7.97
CA GLY A 479 0.71 -0.57 -9.32
C GLY A 479 1.26 0.83 -9.57
N THR A 480 1.05 1.32 -10.79
CA THR A 480 1.39 2.68 -11.22
C THR A 480 0.26 3.20 -12.09
N ALA A 481 -0.11 4.46 -11.93
CA ALA A 481 -1.02 5.16 -12.82
C ALA A 481 -0.43 6.53 -13.15
N CYS A 482 -0.81 7.10 -14.29
CA CYS A 482 -0.31 8.40 -14.71
C CYS A 482 -1.49 9.34 -14.99
N PHE A 483 -1.33 10.60 -14.61
CA PHE A 483 -2.19 11.68 -15.06
C PHE A 483 -1.55 12.36 -16.26
N THR A 484 -2.31 12.56 -17.33
CA THR A 484 -1.87 13.45 -18.42
C THR A 484 -2.15 14.90 -18.05
N VAL A 485 -1.17 15.76 -18.28
CA VAL A 485 -1.22 17.20 -18.08
C VAL A 485 -1.00 17.86 -19.43
N ARG A 486 -1.85 18.80 -19.80
CA ARG A 486 -1.72 19.57 -21.04
C ARG A 486 -1.51 21.03 -20.72
N PHE A 487 -0.57 21.66 -21.41
CA PHE A 487 -0.35 23.10 -21.41
C PHE A 487 -1.02 23.72 -22.64
N GLN A 488 -2.00 24.58 -22.40
CA GLN A 488 -2.88 25.19 -23.39
C GLN A 488 -2.91 26.71 -23.14
N PRO A 489 -1.84 27.43 -23.51
CA PRO A 489 -1.78 28.87 -23.32
C PRO A 489 -2.85 29.55 -24.16
N THR A 490 -3.64 30.41 -23.55
CA THR A 490 -4.59 31.26 -24.26
C THR A 490 -3.94 32.58 -24.60
N GLN A 491 -4.47 33.23 -25.64
CA GLN A 491 -3.98 34.53 -26.08
C GLN A 491 -4.12 35.61 -24.99
N ALA A 492 -5.21 35.58 -24.22
CA ALA A 492 -5.42 36.48 -23.09
C ALA A 492 -4.42 36.23 -21.94
N ALA A 493 -3.94 34.99 -21.76
CA ALA A 493 -2.92 34.67 -20.78
C ALA A 493 -1.52 35.12 -21.22
N VAL A 494 -1.20 35.02 -22.51
CA VAL A 494 0.10 35.46 -23.07
C VAL A 494 0.17 36.98 -23.21
N TYR A 495 -0.94 37.63 -23.56
CA TYR A 495 -1.01 39.08 -23.75
C TYR A 495 -2.12 39.71 -22.88
N PRO A 496 -1.95 39.76 -21.55
CA PRO A 496 -3.00 40.20 -20.63
C PRO A 496 -3.39 41.69 -20.80
N GLN A 497 -2.48 42.51 -21.33
CA GLN A 497 -2.70 43.93 -21.63
C GLN A 497 -2.89 44.20 -23.12
N GLY A 498 -3.11 43.16 -23.93
CA GLY A 498 -3.19 43.23 -25.39
C GLY A 498 -1.85 43.01 -26.10
N ARG A 499 -1.90 42.73 -27.41
CA ARG A 499 -0.76 42.27 -28.23
C ARG A 499 0.39 43.27 -28.40
N CYS A 500 0.13 44.53 -28.10
CA CYS A 500 1.12 45.61 -28.20
C CYS A 500 1.90 45.84 -26.89
N ALA A 501 1.52 45.14 -25.81
CA ALA A 501 2.20 45.17 -24.52
C ALA A 501 3.19 44.00 -24.39
N PRO A 502 4.11 44.04 -23.41
CA PRO A 502 5.02 42.94 -23.14
C PRO A 502 4.28 41.61 -22.90
N GLU A 503 4.78 40.55 -23.50
CA GLU A 503 4.22 39.21 -23.38
C GLU A 503 4.54 38.52 -22.03
N GLN A 504 3.64 37.63 -21.60
CA GLN A 504 3.89 36.65 -20.57
C GLN A 504 4.06 35.27 -21.20
N ARG A 505 5.30 34.79 -21.26
CA ARG A 505 5.63 33.48 -21.85
C ARG A 505 5.72 32.35 -20.85
N ASN A 506 6.11 32.67 -19.61
CA ASN A 506 6.33 31.68 -18.56
C ASN A 506 5.09 31.53 -17.68
N PHE A 507 4.63 30.30 -17.53
CA PHE A 507 3.49 29.92 -16.70
C PHE A 507 3.89 28.88 -15.68
N ARG A 508 3.26 28.95 -14.50
CA ARG A 508 3.51 28.05 -13.39
C ARG A 508 2.19 27.61 -12.77
N GLY A 509 2.10 26.34 -12.44
CA GLY A 509 1.01 25.76 -11.68
C GLY A 509 1.55 24.68 -10.73
N THR A 510 0.66 24.12 -9.92
CA THR A 510 0.98 22.99 -9.06
C THR A 510 -0.14 21.96 -9.10
N ILE A 511 0.21 20.69 -9.13
CA ILE A 511 -0.72 19.58 -8.96
C ILE A 511 -0.65 19.12 -7.51
N ALA A 512 -1.72 19.35 -6.77
CA ALA A 512 -1.90 18.82 -5.43
C ALA A 512 -2.48 17.40 -5.51
N LEU A 513 -1.69 16.43 -5.06
CA LEU A 513 -2.07 15.02 -4.97
C LEU A 513 -2.58 14.72 -3.57
N ARG A 514 -3.71 14.02 -3.45
CA ARG A 514 -4.29 13.63 -2.15
C ARG A 514 -4.80 12.19 -2.16
N SER A 515 -4.48 11.46 -1.10
CA SER A 515 -5.07 10.16 -0.80
C SER A 515 -5.13 9.94 0.71
N GLY A 516 -6.33 9.98 1.28
CA GLY A 516 -6.52 9.95 2.73
C GLY A 516 -5.69 11.04 3.42
N ASN A 517 -4.79 10.62 4.32
CA ASN A 517 -3.90 11.53 5.06
C ASN A 517 -2.58 11.84 4.33
N GLN A 518 -2.33 11.26 3.16
CA GLN A 518 -1.15 11.56 2.37
C GLN A 518 -1.42 12.68 1.36
N SER A 519 -0.45 13.58 1.22
CA SER A 519 -0.48 14.62 0.20
C SER A 519 0.92 14.92 -0.35
N ALA A 520 0.95 15.33 -1.61
CA ALA A 520 2.16 15.81 -2.27
C ALA A 520 1.79 16.95 -3.22
N VAL A 521 2.77 17.81 -3.53
CA VAL A 521 2.58 18.91 -4.48
C VAL A 521 3.66 18.81 -5.55
N VAL A 522 3.23 18.80 -6.81
CA VAL A 522 4.12 18.70 -7.97
C VAL A 522 4.06 20.02 -8.76
N PRO A 523 5.18 20.73 -8.95
CA PRO A 523 5.17 21.92 -9.78
C PRO A 523 5.04 21.55 -11.26
N VAL A 524 4.33 22.37 -12.02
CA VAL A 524 4.19 22.26 -13.48
C VAL A 524 4.60 23.59 -14.11
N PHE A 525 5.44 23.51 -15.13
CA PHE A 525 5.96 24.67 -15.85
C PHE A 525 5.51 24.63 -17.30
N GLY A 526 5.21 25.82 -17.84
CA GLY A 526 4.72 25.99 -19.20
C GLY A 526 5.40 27.20 -19.84
N TYR A 527 5.75 27.06 -21.11
CA TYR A 527 6.34 28.10 -21.93
C TYR A 527 5.54 28.30 -23.20
N ALA A 528 4.90 29.46 -23.32
CA ALA A 528 4.17 29.83 -24.53
C ALA A 528 5.15 30.31 -25.60
N SER A 529 5.18 29.58 -26.71
CA SER A 529 5.86 30.03 -27.93
C SER A 529 5.06 31.15 -28.59
N LEU A 530 5.76 32.11 -29.19
CA LEU A 530 5.13 33.28 -29.81
C LEU A 530 4.54 32.91 -31.17
N ASP A 531 3.54 33.66 -31.62
CA ASP A 531 2.79 33.37 -32.85
C ASP A 531 3.72 33.17 -34.07
N PHE A 532 4.82 33.92 -34.18
CA PHE A 532 5.80 33.76 -35.27
C PHE A 532 6.66 32.50 -35.17
N GLU A 533 6.94 31.99 -33.96
CA GLU A 533 7.66 30.73 -33.73
C GLU A 533 6.78 29.53 -34.08
N CYS A 534 5.46 29.71 -33.97
CA CYS A 534 4.43 28.71 -34.18
C CYS A 534 3.89 28.67 -35.62
N SER A 535 4.07 29.78 -36.34
CA SER A 535 3.58 29.95 -37.70
C SER A 535 4.38 29.11 -38.70
N SER A 536 3.68 28.63 -39.71
CA SER A 536 4.29 27.88 -40.82
C SER A 536 4.51 28.81 -42.00
N LYS A 537 5.73 28.78 -42.51
CA LYS A 537 6.13 29.48 -43.73
C LYS A 537 5.90 28.58 -44.94
N ALA A 538 5.27 29.11 -45.99
CA ALA A 538 5.02 28.39 -47.22
C ALA A 538 5.34 29.25 -48.43
N THR A 539 5.90 28.66 -49.48
CA THR A 539 6.11 29.33 -50.78
C THR A 539 5.20 28.67 -51.79
N ALA A 540 4.43 29.47 -52.55
CA ALA A 540 3.54 28.97 -53.59
C ALA A 540 3.83 29.67 -54.92
N VAL A 541 3.69 28.91 -56.01
CA VAL A 541 3.61 29.46 -57.36
C VAL A 541 2.17 29.28 -57.83
N LEU A 542 1.49 30.39 -58.06
CA LEU A 542 0.08 30.43 -58.41
C LEU A 542 -0.09 30.87 -59.87
N TYR A 543 -0.87 30.10 -60.62
CA TYR A 543 -1.32 30.47 -61.97
C TYR A 543 -2.70 31.09 -61.90
N LYS A 544 -3.11 31.80 -62.97
CA LYS A 544 -4.51 32.18 -63.13
C LYS A 544 -5.40 30.94 -63.03
N PHE A 545 -6.41 30.98 -62.16
CA PHE A 545 -7.28 29.84 -61.92
C PHE A 545 -8.00 29.40 -63.19
N GLY A 546 -7.88 28.10 -63.51
CA GLY A 546 -8.44 27.50 -64.72
C GLY A 546 -7.70 27.84 -66.00
N VAL A 547 -6.49 28.45 -65.94
CA VAL A 547 -5.67 28.65 -67.14
C VAL A 547 -5.27 27.31 -67.73
N GLN A 548 -5.26 27.25 -69.06
CA GLN A 548 -4.91 26.04 -69.80
C GLN A 548 -3.55 26.22 -70.47
N ASP A 549 -2.67 25.23 -70.36
CA ASP A 549 -1.45 25.19 -71.18
C ASP A 549 -1.74 24.71 -72.61
N SER A 550 -0.71 24.73 -73.45
CA SER A 550 -0.77 24.28 -74.84
C SER A 550 -1.09 22.81 -75.03
N ASN A 551 -0.90 21.97 -73.99
CA ASN A 551 -1.23 20.55 -74.01
C ASN A 551 -2.68 20.30 -73.57
N GLY A 552 -3.40 21.35 -73.20
CA GLY A 552 -4.78 21.27 -72.75
C GLY A 552 -4.93 21.04 -71.25
N THR A 553 -3.85 21.00 -70.49
CA THR A 553 -3.88 20.84 -69.02
C THR A 553 -4.35 22.12 -68.38
N ARG A 554 -5.35 22.04 -67.49
CA ARG A 554 -5.85 23.19 -66.72
C ARG A 554 -5.22 23.22 -65.35
N TYR A 555 -4.85 24.42 -64.89
CA TYR A 555 -4.21 24.61 -63.58
C TYR A 555 -5.20 25.24 -62.60
N TYR A 556 -5.38 24.59 -61.46
CA TYR A 556 -6.27 25.03 -60.39
C TYR A 556 -5.51 25.16 -59.05
N ILE A 557 -4.30 25.71 -59.07
CA ILE A 557 -3.48 25.84 -57.85
C ILE A 557 -4.04 26.95 -56.96
N THR A 558 -4.32 26.62 -55.70
CA THR A 558 -4.91 27.52 -54.71
C THR A 558 -4.16 27.43 -53.38
N MET A 559 -4.38 28.42 -52.52
CA MET A 559 -4.00 28.34 -51.11
C MET A 559 -5.28 28.34 -50.27
N ASN A 560 -5.48 27.25 -49.54
CA ASN A 560 -6.60 27.05 -48.63
C ASN A 560 -6.13 27.14 -47.18
N ILE A 561 -6.94 27.75 -46.34
CA ILE A 561 -6.69 27.92 -44.91
C ILE A 561 -7.61 26.95 -44.17
N ILE A 562 -6.99 25.98 -43.50
CA ILE A 562 -7.68 25.10 -42.56
C ILE A 562 -7.72 25.84 -41.23
N GLU A 563 -8.92 26.16 -40.78
CA GLU A 563 -9.17 26.74 -39.47
C GLU A 563 -9.92 25.73 -38.61
N SER A 564 -9.36 25.45 -37.44
CA SER A 564 -10.01 24.68 -36.38
C SER A 564 -9.50 25.17 -35.04
N ASP A 565 -10.14 24.73 -33.95
CA ASP A 565 -9.75 25.13 -32.60
C ASP A 565 -8.28 24.81 -32.27
N ARG A 566 -7.62 23.89 -33.02
CA ARG A 566 -6.23 23.45 -32.73
C ARG A 566 -5.32 23.16 -33.93
N ASP A 567 -5.86 23.11 -35.15
CA ASP A 567 -5.09 22.99 -36.40
C ASP A 567 -5.42 24.19 -37.30
N ASN A 568 -4.57 25.21 -37.20
CA ASN A 568 -4.61 26.39 -38.05
C ASN A 568 -3.39 26.34 -38.98
N ARG A 569 -3.61 26.02 -40.26
CA ARG A 569 -2.53 25.89 -41.24
C ARG A 569 -2.93 26.26 -42.65
N LEU A 570 -1.92 26.57 -43.45
CA LEU A 570 -2.05 26.85 -44.87
C LEU A 570 -1.78 25.57 -45.67
N VAL A 571 -2.67 25.25 -46.61
CA VAL A 571 -2.57 24.12 -47.53
C VAL A 571 -2.50 24.67 -48.96
N ILE A 572 -1.41 24.37 -49.64
CA ILE A 572 -1.23 24.69 -51.07
C ILE A 572 -1.54 23.43 -51.86
N GLY A 573 -2.45 23.51 -52.81
CA GLY A 573 -2.85 22.34 -53.58
C GLY A 573 -3.65 22.69 -54.83
N GLU A 574 -4.05 21.65 -55.55
CA GLU A 574 -4.91 21.78 -56.71
C GLU A 574 -6.38 21.61 -56.32
N GLN A 575 -7.23 22.53 -56.76
CA GLN A 575 -8.67 22.47 -56.57
C GLN A 575 -9.32 21.62 -57.67
N LEU A 576 -9.46 20.32 -57.38
CA LEU A 576 -9.85 19.30 -58.38
C LEU A 576 -11.27 19.43 -58.93
N ASP A 577 -12.18 20.09 -58.22
CA ASP A 577 -13.56 20.30 -58.70
C ASP A 577 -13.67 21.48 -59.70
N GLY A 578 -12.59 22.23 -59.90
CA GLY A 578 -12.52 23.38 -60.80
C GLY A 578 -13.45 24.54 -60.41
N ARG A 579 -14.00 24.55 -59.19
CA ARG A 579 -14.88 25.59 -58.67
C ARG A 579 -14.12 26.48 -57.68
N THR A 580 -14.52 27.74 -57.61
CA THR A 580 -13.92 28.72 -56.69
C THR A 580 -14.68 28.83 -55.36
N ASP A 581 -15.89 28.29 -55.25
CA ASP A 581 -16.84 28.54 -54.15
C ASP A 581 -16.29 28.21 -52.74
N SER A 582 -15.27 27.35 -52.65
CA SER A 582 -14.62 26.89 -51.42
C SER A 582 -13.16 27.32 -51.28
N VAL A 583 -12.67 28.16 -52.21
CA VAL A 583 -11.26 28.54 -52.29
C VAL A 583 -11.00 29.83 -51.52
N ASP A 584 -9.99 29.80 -50.65
CA ASP A 584 -9.61 30.95 -49.82
C ASP A 584 -8.77 31.97 -50.57
N ILE A 585 -7.73 31.53 -51.28
CA ILE A 585 -6.86 32.43 -52.06
C ILE A 585 -6.53 31.78 -53.41
N TYR A 586 -6.88 32.48 -54.49
CA TYR A 586 -6.46 32.13 -55.85
C TYR A 586 -6.12 33.38 -56.67
N VAL A 587 -5.44 33.17 -57.80
CA VAL A 587 -5.17 34.22 -58.78
C VAL A 587 -6.32 34.25 -59.79
N GLU A 588 -7.13 35.29 -59.75
CA GLU A 588 -8.25 35.45 -60.68
C GLU A 588 -7.77 35.97 -62.05
N GLN A 589 -6.82 36.91 -62.03
CA GLN A 589 -6.34 37.58 -63.23
C GLN A 589 -4.86 37.93 -63.12
N LEU A 590 -4.17 37.89 -64.27
CA LEU A 590 -2.81 38.39 -64.46
C LEU A 590 -2.82 39.42 -65.59
N VAL A 591 -2.21 40.58 -65.35
CA VAL A 591 -2.14 41.69 -66.31
C VAL A 591 -0.75 41.70 -66.93
N THR A 592 -0.72 41.67 -68.26
CA THR A 592 0.51 41.68 -69.07
C THR A 592 0.53 42.91 -69.98
N VAL A 593 1.72 43.46 -70.18
CA VAL A 593 1.97 44.58 -71.12
C VAL A 593 3.05 44.14 -72.10
N GLY A 594 2.73 44.18 -73.41
CA GLY A 594 3.57 43.65 -74.49
C GLY A 594 3.04 42.32 -75.04
N PRO A 595 3.55 41.83 -76.19
CA PRO A 595 3.11 40.56 -76.77
C PRO A 595 3.63 39.37 -75.94
N PRO A 596 2.74 38.52 -75.40
CA PRO A 596 3.14 37.30 -74.70
C PRO A 596 3.92 36.32 -75.58
N PRO A 597 4.78 35.46 -75.01
CA PRO A 597 5.24 35.42 -73.62
C PRO A 597 6.63 36.06 -73.41
N ASN A 598 7.40 36.33 -74.47
CA ASN A 598 8.82 36.70 -74.35
C ASN A 598 9.10 38.21 -74.29
N ASP A 599 8.16 39.07 -74.73
CA ASP A 599 8.26 40.53 -74.65
C ASP A 599 7.20 41.14 -73.70
N ALA A 600 6.38 40.31 -73.07
CA ALA A 600 5.34 40.73 -72.16
C ALA A 600 5.84 40.79 -70.71
N ASN A 601 5.80 41.97 -70.10
CA ASN A 601 6.01 42.10 -68.66
C ASN A 601 4.69 41.89 -67.92
N ILE A 602 4.72 41.08 -66.85
CA ILE A 602 3.56 40.92 -65.96
C ILE A 602 3.61 42.07 -64.96
N THR A 603 2.67 43.01 -65.06
CA THR A 603 2.69 44.24 -64.27
C THR A 603 1.94 44.12 -62.94
N SER A 604 0.94 43.24 -62.88
CA SER A 604 0.13 43.01 -61.68
C SER A 604 -0.67 41.71 -61.75
N ALA A 605 -1.06 41.19 -60.59
CA ALA A 605 -2.00 40.09 -60.45
C ALA A 605 -3.23 40.54 -59.63
N VAL A 606 -4.34 39.82 -59.74
CA VAL A 606 -5.51 39.99 -58.87
C VAL A 606 -5.65 38.74 -58.02
N LEU A 607 -5.46 38.89 -56.70
CA LEU A 607 -5.77 37.87 -55.71
C LEU A 607 -7.25 38.00 -55.32
N ALA A 608 -7.95 36.87 -55.28
CA ALA A 608 -9.36 36.81 -54.92
C ALA A 608 -9.64 35.62 -54.00
N THR A 609 -10.76 35.73 -53.28
CA THR A 609 -11.41 34.63 -52.56
C THR A 609 -12.71 34.26 -53.25
N GLY A 610 -13.05 32.96 -53.29
CA GLY A 610 -14.31 32.51 -53.87
C GLY A 610 -15.36 32.12 -52.83
N ALA A 611 -14.97 31.95 -51.56
CA ALA A 611 -15.89 31.74 -50.45
C ALA A 611 -16.59 33.05 -50.00
N ALA A 612 -17.88 32.96 -49.65
CA ALA A 612 -18.71 34.09 -49.18
C ALA A 612 -18.25 34.67 -47.82
N ALA A 613 -17.58 33.87 -46.99
CA ALA A 613 -16.89 34.27 -45.75
C ALA A 613 -15.36 34.11 -45.93
N GLY A 614 -14.87 34.55 -47.09
CA GLY A 614 -13.52 34.31 -47.57
C GLY A 614 -12.45 35.22 -46.98
N VAL A 615 -11.22 35.06 -47.47
CA VAL A 615 -10.06 35.82 -47.03
C VAL A 615 -10.17 37.28 -47.44
N GLU A 616 -9.85 38.19 -46.53
CA GLU A 616 -9.70 39.61 -46.82
C GLU A 616 -8.23 40.01 -46.79
N PHE A 617 -7.83 40.87 -47.72
CA PHE A 617 -6.45 41.34 -47.88
C PHE A 617 -6.32 42.84 -47.57
N ASN A 618 -5.13 43.23 -47.15
CA ASN A 618 -4.72 44.61 -46.98
C ASN A 618 -3.23 44.78 -47.34
N VAL A 619 -2.90 45.76 -48.19
CA VAL A 619 -1.50 46.08 -48.53
C VAL A 619 -0.87 46.90 -47.41
N VAL A 620 0.21 46.39 -46.81
CA VAL A 620 0.94 47.09 -45.73
C VAL A 620 2.29 47.64 -46.15
N ALA A 621 2.86 47.15 -47.25
CA ALA A 621 4.02 47.74 -47.90
C ALA A 621 4.04 47.40 -49.40
N SER A 622 4.73 48.23 -50.19
CA SER A 622 4.91 48.05 -51.63
C SER A 622 6.37 48.26 -52.04
N ASN A 623 6.76 47.72 -53.20
CA ASN A 623 8.12 47.80 -53.75
C ASN A 623 9.22 47.19 -52.86
N MET A 624 8.88 46.18 -52.05
CA MET A 624 9.82 45.45 -51.22
C MET A 624 10.42 44.26 -52.01
N PHE A 625 11.48 44.50 -52.77
CA PHE A 625 12.12 43.47 -53.61
C PHE A 625 13.02 42.49 -52.83
N GLY A 626 13.13 42.67 -51.51
CA GLY A 626 13.78 41.75 -50.59
C GLY A 626 13.28 41.99 -49.18
N LEU A 627 13.08 40.92 -48.40
CA LEU A 627 12.60 41.04 -47.03
C LEU A 627 13.77 41.38 -46.09
N PRO A 628 13.60 42.34 -45.17
CA PRO A 628 14.65 42.73 -44.22
C PRO A 628 14.87 41.70 -43.09
N MET A 629 13.92 40.77 -42.91
CA MET A 629 13.92 39.69 -41.93
C MET A 629 13.04 38.54 -42.41
N ASP A 630 12.93 37.47 -41.62
CA ASP A 630 12.00 36.40 -41.96
C ASP A 630 10.56 36.94 -42.06
N ILE A 631 9.78 36.45 -43.03
CA ILE A 631 8.41 36.93 -43.25
C ILE A 631 7.53 36.74 -42.01
N CYS A 632 7.77 35.70 -41.19
CA CYS A 632 7.01 35.47 -39.98
C CYS A 632 7.36 36.50 -38.89
N GLU A 633 8.63 36.89 -38.80
CA GLU A 633 9.08 37.97 -37.90
C GLU A 633 8.59 39.34 -38.39
N LEU A 634 8.52 39.54 -39.71
CA LEU A 634 8.06 40.77 -40.34
C LEU A 634 6.61 41.12 -39.96
N PHE A 635 5.76 40.12 -39.71
CA PHE A 635 4.41 40.34 -39.19
C PHE A 635 4.43 41.20 -37.91
N ASN A 636 5.43 41.03 -37.04
CA ASN A 636 5.52 41.81 -35.80
C ASN A 636 5.73 43.31 -36.02
N GLN A 637 6.27 43.74 -37.17
CA GLN A 637 6.38 45.17 -37.50
C GLN A 637 5.03 45.79 -37.83
N TYR A 638 4.10 45.00 -38.36
CA TYR A 638 2.78 45.44 -38.80
C TYR A 638 1.67 45.12 -37.78
N ARG A 639 1.93 44.25 -36.79
CA ARG A 639 0.93 43.82 -35.79
C ARG A 639 0.38 44.95 -34.91
N CYS A 640 1.19 45.99 -34.62
CA CYS A 640 0.83 47.09 -33.70
C CYS A 640 0.33 48.34 -34.43
N SER A 641 0.65 48.49 -35.72
CA SER A 641 0.22 49.56 -36.63
C SER A 641 -1.08 49.19 -37.36
N PHE A 642 -1.84 48.27 -36.76
CA PHE A 642 -3.08 47.67 -37.24
C PHE A 642 -4.24 48.69 -37.23
N ASN A 643 -4.16 49.70 -38.08
CA ASN A 643 -5.30 50.57 -38.39
C ASN A 643 -5.58 50.60 -39.90
N PRO A 644 -5.84 49.44 -40.54
CA PRO A 644 -6.07 49.41 -41.98
C PRO A 644 -7.50 49.84 -42.26
N THR A 645 -7.68 50.91 -43.02
CA THR A 645 -9.02 51.47 -43.31
C THR A 645 -9.79 50.68 -44.37
N GLN A 646 -9.18 49.74 -45.08
CA GLN A 646 -9.84 48.99 -46.17
C GLN A 646 -9.31 47.55 -46.31
N TRP A 647 -10.06 46.58 -45.79
CA TRP A 647 -9.91 45.16 -46.09
C TRP A 647 -10.69 44.83 -47.37
N ARG A 648 -10.11 44.01 -48.27
CA ARG A 648 -10.74 43.66 -49.55
C ARG A 648 -10.62 42.18 -49.83
N ASN A 649 -11.72 41.55 -50.24
CA ASN A 649 -11.76 40.15 -50.67
C ASN A 649 -11.19 39.94 -52.09
N ARG A 650 -10.88 41.04 -52.79
CA ARG A 650 -10.28 41.09 -54.11
C ARG A 650 -9.27 42.23 -54.16
N LEU A 651 -8.02 41.92 -54.49
CA LEU A 651 -6.93 42.89 -54.42
C LEU A 651 -5.99 42.77 -55.61
N THR A 652 -5.69 43.90 -56.25
CA THR A 652 -4.63 44.00 -57.26
C THR A 652 -3.29 44.16 -56.57
N VAL A 653 -2.33 43.31 -56.92
CA VAL A 653 -1.01 43.22 -56.29
C VAL A 653 0.08 43.31 -57.35
N ARG A 654 1.25 43.83 -56.96
CA ARG A 654 2.46 43.98 -57.77
C ARG A 654 3.62 43.25 -57.12
N GLU A 655 4.67 43.04 -57.90
CA GLU A 655 5.92 42.50 -57.37
C GLU A 655 6.46 43.40 -56.24
N GLY A 656 6.84 42.79 -55.13
CA GLY A 656 7.30 43.48 -53.93
C GLY A 656 6.19 43.97 -52.99
N ASP A 657 4.91 43.72 -53.27
CA ASP A 657 3.84 44.02 -52.31
C ASP A 657 3.87 43.05 -51.12
N VAL A 658 3.72 43.59 -49.92
CA VAL A 658 3.52 42.85 -48.67
C VAL A 658 2.09 43.10 -48.21
N LEU A 659 1.36 42.02 -48.00
CA LEU A 659 -0.04 42.01 -47.65
C LEU A 659 -0.23 41.36 -46.29
N LEU A 660 -1.12 41.92 -45.48
CA LEU A 660 -1.79 41.16 -44.44
C LEU A 660 -3.05 40.54 -45.04
N PHE A 661 -3.33 39.31 -44.64
CA PHE A 661 -4.60 38.67 -44.93
C PHE A 661 -5.26 38.20 -43.64
N ARG A 662 -6.59 38.15 -43.63
CA ARG A 662 -7.35 37.62 -42.48
C ARG A 662 -8.48 36.73 -42.93
N LYS A 663 -8.76 35.72 -42.12
CA LYS A 663 -9.93 34.86 -42.22
C LYS A 663 -10.44 34.68 -40.79
N ASN A 664 -11.72 34.99 -40.56
CA ASN A 664 -12.30 35.01 -39.23
C ASN A 664 -11.45 35.81 -38.20
N SER A 665 -10.92 35.14 -37.18
CA SER A 665 -10.09 35.75 -36.13
C SER A 665 -8.58 35.61 -36.35
N ALA A 666 -8.14 34.87 -37.38
CA ALA A 666 -6.74 34.61 -37.66
C ALA A 666 -6.21 35.52 -38.78
N TYR A 667 -4.91 35.84 -38.68
CA TYR A 667 -4.19 36.68 -39.61
C TYR A 667 -3.05 35.91 -40.28
N GLY A 668 -2.62 36.41 -41.42
CA GLY A 668 -1.45 35.94 -42.14
C GLY A 668 -0.74 37.10 -42.82
N ILE A 669 0.50 36.85 -43.23
CA ILE A 669 1.29 37.78 -44.03
C ILE A 669 1.70 37.09 -45.33
N LEU A 670 1.59 37.80 -46.44
CA LEU A 670 1.89 37.33 -47.78
C LEU A 670 2.77 38.37 -48.48
N TRP A 671 3.92 37.93 -48.99
CA TRP A 671 4.80 38.73 -49.82
C TRP A 671 4.74 38.25 -51.26
N VAL A 672 4.45 39.15 -52.20
CA VAL A 672 4.48 38.91 -53.64
C VAL A 672 5.92 38.98 -54.10
N LYS A 673 6.60 37.84 -54.02
CA LYS A 673 8.04 37.73 -54.30
C LYS A 673 8.38 38.01 -55.75
N LYS A 674 7.56 37.52 -56.69
CA LYS A 674 7.86 37.64 -58.12
C LYS A 674 6.62 37.51 -59.01
N LEU A 675 6.54 38.35 -60.04
CA LEU A 675 5.62 38.17 -61.16
C LEU A 675 6.42 37.76 -62.38
N SER A 676 6.21 36.54 -62.89
CA SER A 676 7.06 35.99 -63.95
C SER A 676 6.33 35.00 -64.84
N TRP A 677 6.95 34.66 -65.97
CA TRP A 677 6.53 33.54 -66.82
C TRP A 677 7.13 32.24 -66.30
N SER A 678 6.38 31.15 -66.39
CA SER A 678 6.80 29.83 -65.90
C SER A 678 8.10 29.32 -66.55
N ASN A 679 8.38 29.73 -67.79
CA ASN A 679 9.64 29.49 -68.49
C ASN A 679 9.78 30.49 -69.67
N ARG A 680 10.77 30.27 -70.57
CA ARG A 680 11.01 31.08 -71.79
C ARG A 680 10.34 30.49 -73.05
N SER A 681 9.44 29.53 -72.90
CA SER A 681 8.73 28.89 -74.02
C SER A 681 7.65 29.82 -74.56
N PRO A 682 7.33 29.76 -75.87
CA PRO A 682 6.11 30.34 -76.44
C PRO A 682 4.81 29.88 -75.75
N GLN A 683 4.87 28.80 -74.97
CA GLN A 683 3.75 28.21 -74.22
C GLN A 683 3.81 28.53 -72.71
N ALA A 684 4.70 29.43 -72.28
CA ALA A 684 4.82 29.80 -70.88
C ALA A 684 3.52 30.41 -70.37
N LEU A 685 3.19 30.10 -69.11
CA LEU A 685 2.04 30.67 -68.43
C LEU A 685 2.51 31.75 -67.46
N PRO A 686 1.78 32.87 -67.32
CA PRO A 686 2.10 33.87 -66.32
C PRO A 686 1.79 33.31 -64.94
N GLN A 687 2.64 33.61 -63.95
CA GLN A 687 2.55 33.07 -62.60
C GLN A 687 2.95 34.12 -61.54
N VAL A 688 2.42 33.95 -60.33
CA VAL A 688 2.77 34.71 -59.13
C VAL A 688 3.50 33.79 -58.16
N GLU A 689 4.73 34.13 -57.80
CA GLU A 689 5.43 33.50 -56.69
C GLU A 689 5.14 34.30 -55.42
N VAL A 690 4.58 33.63 -54.41
CA VAL A 690 4.27 34.23 -53.11
C VAL A 690 5.00 33.49 -52.01
N LEU A 691 5.39 34.23 -50.99
CA LEU A 691 5.86 33.70 -49.72
C LEU A 691 4.83 34.08 -48.66
N THR A 692 4.34 33.11 -47.89
CA THR A 692 3.29 33.31 -46.88
C THR A 692 3.75 32.81 -45.53
N CYS A 693 3.26 33.44 -44.46
CA CYS A 693 3.35 32.91 -43.12
C CYS A 693 2.02 33.03 -42.37
N TYR A 694 1.62 31.94 -41.72
CA TYR A 694 0.32 31.75 -41.06
C TYR A 694 0.42 30.55 -40.08
N PRO A 695 -0.31 30.51 -38.95
CA PRO A 695 -1.28 31.49 -38.48
C PRO A 695 -0.70 32.52 -37.50
N PHE A 696 -1.07 33.77 -37.74
CA PHE A 696 -1.00 34.83 -36.75
C PHE A 696 -2.39 35.14 -36.22
N ASN A 697 -2.42 36.01 -35.23
CA ASN A 697 -3.56 36.19 -34.39
C ASN A 697 -3.69 37.70 -34.10
#